data_AF-A0AAW3RIH4-F1
#
_entry.id   AF-A0AAW3RIH4-F1
#
_cell.length_a   1.000
_cell.length_b   1.000
_cell.length_c   1.000
_cell.angle_alpha   90.00
_cell.angle_beta   90.00
_cell.angle_gamma   90.00
#
_symmetry.space_group_name_H-M   'P 1'
#
loop_
_entity.id
_entity.type
_entity.pdbx_description
1 polymer ?
#
loop_
_entity_poly.entity_id
_entity_poly.type
_entity_poly.pdbx_seq_one_letter_code
_entity_poly.pdbx_strand_id
1 'polypeptide(L)'
;MNVANLSEQENWIDGIYQLEVSDRVVAGPGGISNRQAEQLASRTAYLKKMQETTGESLQKHIAASDPHSQYAPKNSPALTGTPTAPTTAQTANNTQIATTAFVKSAIAALINGSPAALDTLQELANALGNDPNFSTTILNAIADVKTDAANKLNAHASIIDAHPQYAPKASPAFTGTPTAPTAASSSNDTQLATTAFVKAAVAALVNGSPAALDTLQELATALGNDPNFSTTVLNALAGKLAKDQNGADIPDKSQFRQNLGLSNVMMAGDFGWGGVSKNIQSLWDNETWSSYLKNNVSQIWRQNAPVSGSTASMPPYSTGASFKSSDTYGAIFFPIEDQASHRITAYGGDDSGQLKTVRWIWDHITLPIPHSTGKGFVVNDKGITEQLPASTDEYLNQLAQQQSAGSRRFSNGDWKSHLSVRHLGGVTENGDSNNTLYGWAIIDENMVSDGSEFYIYKQNNGTWLPRMRLYHSANLTPSTIGALPTSELAGMPQLFPGAVAPAGWLKCNGQQFDKAQYPILTSRYPSGFLPDLRGEFVRGWDDGRGADAGRALLSVQGDAIRSHKHALKLSHEAGGQFDGGGFPPLDATGPFVVHSESQPDGSSSSSSGAGNPMYSFGESETRPRNIAFNYIVRAA
;
A
#
# COMPACT_ATOMS: atom_id res chain seq x y z
N MET A 1 110.45 -50.65 126.84
CA MET A 1 110.77 -49.56 125.90
C MET A 1 109.49 -49.29 125.09
N ASN A 2 108.64 -48.38 125.58
CA ASN A 2 107.39 -48.01 124.91
C ASN A 2 107.69 -46.83 123.99
N VAL A 3 107.64 -47.07 122.69
CA VAL A 3 107.72 -46.01 121.66
C VAL A 3 106.36 -45.33 121.63
N ALA A 4 106.29 -44.04 121.95
CA ALA A 4 105.04 -43.28 121.92
C ALA A 4 104.64 -42.98 120.46
N ASN A 5 103.43 -43.34 120.06
CA ASN A 5 102.84 -42.91 118.79
C ASN A 5 102.57 -41.40 118.86
N LEU A 6 103.18 -40.62 117.97
CA LEU A 6 102.89 -39.19 117.80
C LEU A 6 101.66 -39.03 116.90
N SER A 7 100.78 -38.07 117.18
CA SER A 7 99.58 -37.79 116.36
C SER A 7 99.92 -36.82 115.24
N GLU A 8 99.59 -37.17 113.99
CA GLU A 8 99.76 -36.28 112.83
C GLU A 8 98.56 -35.32 112.74
N GLN A 9 98.80 -34.03 112.45
CA GLN A 9 97.75 -33.05 112.16
C GLN A 9 97.87 -32.55 110.72
N GLU A 10 96.74 -32.39 110.01
CA GLU A 10 96.73 -31.94 108.61
C GLU A 10 96.84 -30.41 108.47
N ASN A 11 97.74 -29.80 109.23
CA ASN A 11 98.00 -28.37 109.20
C ASN A 11 99.45 -28.10 108.76
N TRP A 12 99.63 -27.00 108.02
CA TRP A 12 100.96 -26.52 107.71
C TRP A 12 101.57 -25.88 108.96
N ILE A 13 102.75 -26.37 109.37
CA ILE A 13 103.53 -25.78 110.45
C ILE A 13 104.73 -25.06 109.85
N ASP A 14 104.86 -23.78 110.17
CA ASP A 14 105.94 -22.93 109.67
C ASP A 14 107.21 -23.13 110.51
N GLY A 15 108.32 -23.40 109.81
CA GLY A 15 109.56 -23.87 110.43
C GLY A 15 109.47 -25.28 111.02
N ILE A 16 110.63 -25.92 111.16
CA ILE A 16 110.77 -27.18 111.92
C ILE A 16 111.63 -26.85 113.12
N TYR A 17 111.15 -27.15 114.32
CA TYR A 17 111.87 -26.90 115.56
C TYR A 17 113.21 -27.62 115.53
N GLN A 18 114.29 -26.88 115.73
CA GLN A 18 115.62 -27.41 115.86
C GLN A 18 115.90 -27.64 117.35
N LEU A 19 116.34 -28.85 117.70
CA LEU A 19 116.73 -29.15 119.08
C LEU A 19 117.97 -28.34 119.44
N GLU A 20 117.88 -27.55 120.50
CA GLU A 20 118.98 -26.77 121.03
C GLU A 20 119.69 -27.51 122.16
N VAL A 21 120.97 -27.19 122.41
CA VAL A 21 121.77 -27.86 123.45
C VAL A 21 121.22 -27.60 124.87
N SER A 22 120.46 -26.51 125.04
CA SER A 22 119.77 -26.17 126.30
C SER A 22 118.45 -26.90 126.51
N ASP A 23 117.94 -27.63 125.51
CA ASP A 23 116.63 -28.25 125.59
C ASP A 23 116.62 -29.44 126.55
N ARG A 24 115.60 -29.50 127.41
CA ARG A 24 115.39 -30.65 128.29
C ARG A 24 114.98 -31.85 127.46
N VAL A 25 115.61 -33.01 127.72
CA VAL A 25 115.23 -34.30 127.11
C VAL A 25 113.89 -34.75 127.70
N VAL A 26 112.80 -34.30 127.08
CA VAL A 26 111.43 -34.66 127.45
C VAL A 26 110.83 -35.48 126.31
N ALA A 27 110.74 -36.79 126.54
CA ALA A 27 110.06 -37.72 125.65
C ALA A 27 108.54 -37.70 125.86
N GLY A 28 107.81 -38.19 124.86
CA GLY A 28 106.34 -38.27 124.86
C GLY A 28 105.68 -37.25 123.93
N PRO A 29 104.35 -37.36 123.70
CA PRO A 29 103.59 -36.41 122.89
C PRO A 29 103.72 -34.97 123.41
N GLY A 30 103.98 -34.00 122.52
CA GLY A 30 104.22 -32.60 122.89
C GLY A 30 105.56 -32.31 123.61
N GLY A 31 106.37 -33.34 123.89
CA GLY A 31 107.70 -33.22 124.47
C GLY A 31 108.69 -32.57 123.49
N ILE A 32 109.61 -31.74 123.99
CA ILE A 32 110.55 -30.96 123.17
C ILE A 32 111.37 -31.88 122.25
N SER A 33 111.77 -33.07 122.73
CA SER A 33 112.54 -34.05 121.95
C SER A 33 111.80 -34.60 120.73
N ASN A 34 110.46 -34.59 120.73
CA ASN A 34 109.63 -35.13 119.64
C ASN A 34 109.02 -34.06 118.73
N ARG A 35 109.16 -32.78 119.10
CA ARG A 35 108.52 -31.65 118.39
C ARG A 35 108.94 -31.57 116.93
N GLN A 36 110.22 -31.78 116.64
CA GLN A 36 110.74 -31.80 115.26
C GLN A 36 110.03 -32.86 114.40
N ALA A 37 109.86 -34.08 114.94
CA ALA A 37 109.22 -35.19 114.23
C ALA A 37 107.71 -34.97 114.05
N GLU A 38 107.03 -34.47 115.08
CA GLU A 38 105.60 -34.14 115.05
C GLU A 38 105.28 -33.05 114.00
N GLN A 39 106.13 -32.02 113.93
CA GLN A 39 105.98 -30.95 112.95
C GLN A 39 106.25 -31.41 111.51
N LEU A 40 107.26 -32.26 111.32
CA LEU A 40 107.56 -32.83 110.01
C LEU A 40 106.44 -33.76 109.52
N ALA A 41 105.88 -34.58 110.41
CA ALA A 41 104.78 -35.49 110.10
C ALA A 41 103.52 -34.71 109.70
N SER A 42 103.16 -33.67 110.46
CA SER A 42 101.99 -32.82 110.17
C SER A 42 102.11 -32.10 108.82
N ARG A 43 103.30 -31.54 108.53
CA ARG A 43 103.60 -30.93 107.23
C ARG A 43 103.50 -31.93 106.06
N THR A 44 103.94 -33.17 106.27
CA THR A 44 103.85 -34.25 105.27
C THR A 44 102.40 -34.63 105.00
N ALA A 45 101.57 -34.76 106.05
CA ALA A 45 100.14 -35.03 105.93
C ALA A 45 99.38 -33.92 105.16
N TYR A 46 99.68 -32.65 105.45
CA TYR A 46 99.11 -31.51 104.72
C TYR A 46 99.45 -31.54 103.22
N LEU A 47 100.73 -31.77 102.87
CA LEU A 47 101.17 -31.85 101.47
C LEU A 47 100.53 -33.03 100.73
N LYS A 48 100.41 -34.18 101.39
CA LYS A 48 99.72 -35.36 100.84
C LYS A 48 98.26 -35.05 100.51
N LYS A 49 97.51 -34.43 101.42
CA LYS A 49 96.12 -34.02 101.20
C LYS A 49 95.97 -33.05 100.04
N MET A 50 96.86 -32.06 99.93
CA MET A 50 96.86 -31.11 98.81
C MET A 50 97.13 -31.81 97.47
N GLN A 51 98.06 -32.77 97.45
CA GLN A 51 98.36 -33.58 96.27
C GLN A 51 97.17 -34.47 95.88
N GLU A 52 96.52 -35.12 96.85
CA GLU A 52 95.32 -35.95 96.63
C GLU A 52 94.13 -35.12 96.13
N THR A 53 93.87 -33.95 96.72
CA THR A 53 92.80 -33.03 96.30
C THR A 53 93.00 -32.54 94.86
N THR A 54 94.25 -32.21 94.51
CA THR A 54 94.61 -31.79 93.15
C THR A 54 94.46 -32.96 92.16
N GLY A 55 94.88 -34.16 92.57
CA GLY A 55 94.72 -35.39 91.80
C GLY A 55 93.25 -35.73 91.52
N GLU A 56 92.40 -35.71 92.54
CA GLU A 56 90.95 -35.95 92.40
C GLU A 56 90.27 -34.91 91.48
N SER A 57 90.65 -33.63 91.62
CA SER A 57 90.10 -32.56 90.78
C SER A 57 90.48 -32.74 89.31
N LEU A 58 91.73 -33.14 89.03
CA LEU A 58 92.18 -33.47 87.67
C LEU A 58 91.46 -34.72 87.15
N GLN A 59 91.25 -35.74 87.97
CA GLN A 59 90.55 -36.96 87.56
C GLN A 59 89.09 -36.68 87.20
N LYS A 60 88.40 -35.82 87.97
CA LYS A 60 87.05 -35.33 87.65
C LYS A 60 87.03 -34.50 86.37
N HIS A 61 88.03 -33.66 86.12
CA HIS A 61 88.17 -32.88 84.88
C HIS A 61 88.38 -33.80 83.67
N ILE A 62 89.25 -34.81 83.77
CA ILE A 62 89.53 -35.79 82.70
C ILE A 62 88.30 -36.67 82.39
N ALA A 63 87.54 -37.06 83.42
CA ALA A 63 86.37 -37.94 83.26
C ALA A 63 85.12 -37.21 82.74
N ALA A 64 85.05 -35.88 82.89
CA ALA A 64 83.93 -35.10 82.37
C ALA A 64 83.95 -35.09 80.83
N SER A 65 82.81 -35.37 80.19
CA SER A 65 82.68 -35.35 78.71
C SER A 65 83.01 -33.99 78.12
N ASP A 66 82.58 -32.93 78.81
CA ASP A 66 82.67 -31.53 78.39
C ASP A 66 83.07 -30.66 79.62
N PRO A 67 84.35 -30.70 80.06
CA PRO A 67 84.80 -30.04 81.29
C PRO A 67 84.87 -28.51 81.19
N HIS A 68 84.56 -27.95 80.02
CA HIS A 68 84.67 -26.54 79.69
C HIS A 68 83.35 -26.04 79.10
N SER A 69 82.65 -25.15 79.80
CA SER A 69 81.33 -24.65 79.42
C SER A 69 81.34 -23.65 78.25
N GLN A 70 82.51 -23.11 77.89
CA GLN A 70 82.67 -22.20 76.76
C GLN A 70 82.69 -22.89 75.39
N TYR A 71 82.74 -24.23 75.34
CA TYR A 71 82.71 -25.01 74.10
C TYR A 71 81.34 -25.64 73.91
N ALA A 72 80.96 -25.84 72.64
CA ALA A 72 79.73 -26.56 72.32
C ALA A 72 79.85 -28.04 72.76
N PRO A 73 78.78 -28.64 73.30
CA PRO A 73 78.77 -30.07 73.66
C PRO A 73 79.12 -30.95 72.46
N LYS A 74 79.90 -32.01 72.67
CA LYS A 74 80.25 -32.96 71.60
C LYS A 74 79.03 -33.64 70.96
N ASN A 75 78.03 -33.96 71.78
CA ASN A 75 76.80 -34.62 71.35
C ASN A 75 75.69 -33.59 71.18
N SER A 76 75.12 -33.53 69.99
CA SER A 76 74.01 -32.62 69.65
C SER A 76 74.26 -31.16 70.05
N PRO A 77 75.33 -30.54 69.53
CA PRO A 77 75.60 -29.13 69.82
C PRO A 77 74.45 -28.25 69.34
N ALA A 78 73.92 -27.40 70.22
CA ALA A 78 73.03 -26.32 69.82
C ALA A 78 73.86 -25.20 69.18
N LEU A 79 73.69 -24.98 67.87
CA LEU A 79 74.34 -23.88 67.17
C LEU A 79 73.58 -22.58 67.44
N THR A 80 74.17 -21.67 68.22
CA THR A 80 73.62 -20.34 68.52
C THR A 80 74.41 -19.24 67.82
N GLY A 81 73.82 -18.06 67.62
CA GLY A 81 74.44 -16.97 66.83
C GLY A 81 74.37 -17.21 65.31
N THR A 82 75.41 -16.79 64.58
CA THR A 82 75.54 -16.96 63.11
C THR A 82 76.73 -17.89 62.77
N PRO A 83 76.59 -19.21 62.94
CA PRO A 83 77.68 -20.15 62.66
C PRO A 83 78.06 -20.14 61.18
N THR A 84 79.36 -20.14 60.89
CA THR A 84 79.88 -20.27 59.53
C THR A 84 80.23 -21.72 59.23
N ALA A 85 79.80 -22.24 58.08
CA ALA A 85 80.21 -23.54 57.56
C ALA A 85 80.71 -23.39 56.11
N PRO A 86 81.68 -24.20 55.65
CA PRO A 86 82.11 -24.20 54.25
C PRO A 86 80.95 -24.53 53.29
N THR A 87 80.81 -23.78 52.20
CA THR A 87 79.84 -24.10 51.15
C THR A 87 80.38 -25.23 50.28
N THR A 88 79.70 -26.37 50.32
CA THR A 88 80.04 -27.57 49.53
C THR A 88 79.56 -27.45 48.07
N ALA A 89 80.01 -28.37 47.21
CA ALA A 89 79.55 -28.47 45.82
C ALA A 89 78.11 -28.99 45.76
N GLN A 90 77.32 -28.53 44.78
CA GLN A 90 75.89 -28.84 44.60
C GLN A 90 75.54 -30.33 44.47
N THR A 91 76.53 -31.19 44.23
CA THR A 91 76.38 -32.65 44.12
C THR A 91 76.51 -33.39 45.45
N ALA A 92 76.83 -32.70 46.55
CA ALA A 92 77.02 -33.31 47.85
C ALA A 92 75.70 -33.86 48.42
N ASN A 93 75.70 -35.13 48.83
CA ASN A 93 74.53 -35.86 49.35
C ASN A 93 74.85 -36.62 50.66
N ASN A 94 75.66 -36.01 51.53
CA ASN A 94 76.14 -36.61 52.78
C ASN A 94 75.66 -35.77 53.99
N THR A 95 76.20 -36.05 55.17
CA THR A 95 75.80 -35.43 56.45
C THR A 95 76.37 -34.03 56.70
N GLN A 96 76.97 -33.37 55.70
CA GLN A 96 77.46 -31.99 55.85
C GLN A 96 76.31 -30.99 56.05
N ILE A 97 76.57 -29.89 56.76
CA ILE A 97 75.58 -28.82 56.96
C ILE A 97 75.40 -28.04 55.66
N ALA A 98 74.16 -27.92 55.18
CA ALA A 98 73.83 -27.09 54.03
C ALA A 98 73.87 -25.59 54.41
N THR A 99 74.75 -24.83 53.76
CA THR A 99 74.84 -23.37 53.97
C THR A 99 73.71 -22.65 53.24
N THR A 100 73.39 -21.42 53.66
CA THR A 100 72.41 -20.57 52.95
C THR A 100 72.81 -20.30 51.49
N ALA A 101 74.11 -20.21 51.20
CA ALA A 101 74.62 -20.09 49.83
C ALA A 101 74.36 -21.36 49.00
N PHE A 102 74.60 -22.56 49.57
CA PHE A 102 74.29 -23.82 48.92
C PHE A 102 72.81 -23.92 48.54
N VAL A 103 71.90 -23.63 49.49
CA VAL A 103 70.45 -23.68 49.27
C VAL A 103 69.99 -22.65 48.23
N LYS A 104 70.50 -21.41 48.29
CA LYS A 104 70.18 -20.38 47.28
C LYS A 104 70.59 -20.81 45.87
N SER A 105 71.79 -21.38 45.73
CA SER A 105 72.27 -21.89 44.44
C SER A 105 71.48 -23.10 43.95
N ALA A 106 71.06 -24.02 44.83
CA ALA A 106 70.21 -25.16 44.47
C ALA A 106 68.82 -24.70 43.98
N ILE A 107 68.20 -23.75 44.67
CA ILE A 107 66.90 -23.17 44.27
C ILE A 107 67.03 -22.42 42.95
N ALA A 108 68.09 -21.62 42.77
CA ALA A 108 68.34 -20.93 41.50
C ALA A 108 68.55 -21.92 40.35
N ALA A 109 69.25 -23.03 40.58
CA ALA A 109 69.42 -24.09 39.59
C ALA A 109 68.10 -24.79 39.24
N LEU A 110 67.22 -25.01 40.22
CA LEU A 110 65.88 -25.57 39.97
C LEU A 110 65.01 -24.62 39.13
N ILE A 111 65.00 -23.33 39.48
CA ILE A 111 64.26 -22.29 38.75
C ILE A 111 64.79 -22.15 37.31
N ASN A 112 66.12 -22.05 37.16
CA ASN A 112 66.76 -21.94 35.84
C ASN A 112 66.74 -23.25 35.04
N GLY A 113 66.59 -24.40 35.71
CA GLY A 113 66.48 -25.72 35.11
C GLY A 113 65.08 -26.04 34.59
N SER A 114 64.09 -25.18 34.87
CA SER A 114 62.76 -25.25 34.27
C SER A 114 62.40 -24.00 33.45
N PRO A 115 63.21 -23.62 32.41
CA PRO A 115 62.85 -22.53 31.51
C PRO A 115 61.48 -22.79 30.91
N ALA A 116 61.18 -24.01 30.46
CA ALA A 116 59.92 -24.33 29.78
C ALA A 116 58.66 -24.07 30.62
N ALA A 117 58.68 -24.22 31.94
CA ALA A 117 57.50 -23.96 32.78
C ALA A 117 57.27 -22.46 33.03
N LEU A 118 58.36 -21.67 33.10
CA LEU A 118 58.29 -20.22 33.24
C LEU A 118 58.08 -19.52 31.88
N ASP A 119 58.66 -20.09 30.82
CA ASP A 119 58.49 -19.74 29.42
C ASP A 119 57.04 -19.97 29.00
N THR A 120 56.43 -21.11 29.31
CA THR A 120 54.99 -21.32 29.01
C THR A 120 54.07 -20.32 29.71
N LEU A 121 54.35 -19.90 30.96
CA LEU A 121 53.57 -18.84 31.62
C LEU A 121 53.78 -17.47 30.98
N GLN A 122 55.02 -17.15 30.57
CA GLN A 122 55.35 -15.91 29.87
C GLN A 122 54.81 -15.89 28.43
N GLU A 123 54.82 -17.03 27.74
CA GLU A 123 54.21 -17.26 26.43
C GLU A 123 52.70 -17.12 26.51
N LEU A 124 52.04 -17.71 27.52
CA LEU A 124 50.62 -17.54 27.76
C LEU A 124 50.25 -16.09 28.07
N ALA A 125 51.02 -15.42 28.93
CA ALA A 125 50.82 -14.00 29.22
C ALA A 125 50.98 -13.13 27.97
N ASN A 126 52.01 -13.36 27.17
CA ASN A 126 52.23 -12.65 25.91
C ASN A 126 51.16 -12.97 24.85
N ALA A 127 50.73 -14.22 24.74
CA ALA A 127 49.66 -14.64 23.82
C ALA A 127 48.30 -14.03 24.19
N LEU A 128 48.06 -13.78 25.48
CA LEU A 128 46.90 -13.05 26.01
C LEU A 128 47.12 -11.53 26.06
N GLY A 129 48.22 -11.02 25.48
CA GLY A 129 48.50 -9.58 25.37
C GLY A 129 48.91 -8.90 26.66
N ASN A 130 49.34 -9.65 27.68
CA ASN A 130 49.63 -9.17 29.03
C ASN A 130 48.46 -8.37 29.63
N ASP A 131 47.22 -8.72 29.29
CA ASP A 131 46.03 -8.02 29.75
C ASP A 131 45.63 -8.46 31.17
N PRO A 132 45.84 -7.62 32.21
CA PRO A 132 45.48 -7.95 33.59
C PRO A 132 43.97 -8.08 33.78
N ASN A 133 43.16 -7.58 32.85
CA ASN A 133 41.70 -7.62 32.87
C ASN A 133 41.13 -8.44 31.70
N PHE A 134 41.88 -9.44 31.20
CA PHE A 134 41.52 -10.24 30.03
C PHE A 134 40.05 -10.70 30.02
N SER A 135 39.53 -11.16 31.16
CA SER A 135 38.12 -11.55 31.29
C SER A 135 37.16 -10.39 30.99
N THR A 136 37.41 -9.20 31.52
CA THR A 136 36.63 -7.99 31.24
C THR A 136 36.76 -7.56 29.78
N THR A 137 37.96 -7.59 29.22
CA THR A 137 38.21 -7.22 27.82
C THR A 137 37.46 -8.13 26.85
N ILE A 138 37.50 -9.44 27.07
CA ILE A 138 36.75 -10.41 26.25
C ILE A 138 35.25 -10.23 26.43
N LEU A 139 34.76 -10.01 27.66
CA LEU A 139 33.33 -9.76 27.90
C LEU A 139 32.83 -8.50 27.19
N ASN A 140 33.63 -7.43 27.17
CA ASN A 140 33.31 -6.20 26.45
C ASN A 140 33.31 -6.43 24.93
N ALA A 141 34.31 -7.12 24.38
CA ALA A 141 34.36 -7.44 22.95
C ALA A 141 33.14 -8.29 22.51
N ILE A 142 32.72 -9.25 23.34
CA ILE A 142 31.52 -10.05 23.09
C ILE A 142 30.26 -9.18 23.16
N ALA A 143 30.18 -8.26 24.14
CA ALA A 143 29.05 -7.34 24.26
C ALA A 143 28.96 -6.39 23.05
N ASP A 144 30.09 -5.90 22.55
CA ASP A 144 30.17 -5.05 21.36
C ASP A 144 29.72 -5.82 20.11
N VAL A 145 30.21 -7.05 19.90
CA VAL A 145 29.77 -7.90 18.80
C VAL A 145 28.28 -8.21 18.89
N LYS A 146 27.77 -8.49 20.09
CA LYS A 146 26.34 -8.73 20.31
C LYS A 146 25.51 -7.48 19.96
N THR A 147 25.99 -6.32 20.35
CA THR A 147 25.34 -5.03 20.07
C THR A 147 25.37 -4.72 18.58
N ASP A 148 26.50 -4.88 17.90
CA ASP A 148 26.61 -4.70 16.44
C ASP A 148 25.71 -5.67 15.66
N ALA A 149 25.68 -6.94 16.06
CA ALA A 149 24.81 -7.94 15.46
C ALA A 149 23.32 -7.60 15.65
N ALA A 150 22.92 -7.18 16.85
CA ALA A 150 21.56 -6.73 17.14
C ALA A 150 21.20 -5.48 16.30
N ASN A 151 22.11 -4.52 16.19
CA ASN A 151 21.90 -3.32 15.39
C ASN A 151 21.74 -3.66 13.90
N LYS A 152 22.58 -4.54 13.35
CA LYS A 152 22.46 -5.01 11.95
C LYS A 152 21.15 -5.77 11.72
N LEU A 153 20.74 -6.62 12.66
CA LEU A 153 19.49 -7.36 12.55
C LEU A 153 18.27 -6.43 12.63
N ASN A 154 18.28 -5.47 13.55
CA ASN A 154 17.22 -4.47 13.67
C ASN A 154 17.15 -3.57 12.44
N ALA A 155 18.30 -3.14 11.91
CA ALA A 155 18.37 -2.39 10.66
C ALA A 155 17.78 -3.20 9.51
N HIS A 156 18.17 -4.47 9.36
CA HIS A 156 17.62 -5.36 8.35
C HIS A 156 16.10 -5.57 8.49
N ALA A 157 15.61 -5.77 9.71
CA ALA A 157 14.18 -5.95 10.00
C ALA A 157 13.34 -4.67 9.78
N SER A 158 13.96 -3.49 9.93
CA SER A 158 13.30 -2.19 9.74
C SER A 158 13.18 -1.77 8.27
N ILE A 159 13.95 -2.38 7.36
CA ILE A 159 13.91 -2.09 5.93
C ILE A 159 12.75 -2.87 5.30
N ILE A 160 11.74 -2.13 4.83
CA ILE A 160 10.72 -2.68 3.94
C ILE A 160 11.42 -3.15 2.66
N ASP A 161 11.31 -4.44 2.36
CA ASP A 161 11.96 -5.11 1.23
C ASP A 161 13.50 -5.03 1.25
N ALA A 162 14.11 -5.44 2.37
CA ALA A 162 15.57 -5.50 2.59
C ALA A 162 16.38 -6.33 1.56
N HIS A 163 15.70 -6.97 0.63
CA HIS A 163 16.25 -7.77 -0.46
C HIS A 163 15.77 -7.20 -1.81
N PRO A 164 16.47 -6.20 -2.37
CA PRO A 164 16.05 -5.49 -3.58
C PRO A 164 16.03 -6.39 -4.84
N GLN A 165 16.61 -7.59 -4.76
CA GLN A 165 16.49 -8.61 -5.81
C GLN A 165 15.09 -9.22 -5.93
N TYR A 166 14.19 -8.98 -4.96
CA TYR A 166 12.81 -9.43 -4.99
C TYR A 166 11.87 -8.28 -5.34
N ALA A 167 10.76 -8.62 -5.99
CA ALA A 167 9.71 -7.63 -6.25
C ALA A 167 9.11 -7.14 -4.92
N PRO A 168 8.77 -5.85 -4.79
CA PRO A 168 8.16 -5.32 -3.58
C PRO A 168 6.88 -6.05 -3.18
N LYS A 169 6.66 -6.25 -1.87
CA LYS A 169 5.45 -6.94 -1.39
C LYS A 169 4.17 -6.18 -1.72
N ALA A 170 4.22 -4.86 -1.62
CA ALA A 170 3.11 -3.98 -1.94
C ALA A 170 3.25 -3.46 -3.37
N SER A 171 2.23 -3.71 -4.20
CA SER A 171 2.16 -3.23 -5.58
C SER A 171 3.43 -3.55 -6.40
N PRO A 172 3.83 -4.83 -6.51
CA PRO A 172 5.00 -5.20 -7.29
C PRO A 172 4.87 -4.76 -8.75
N ALA A 173 5.88 -4.03 -9.25
CA ALA A 173 6.07 -3.89 -10.68
C ALA A 173 6.72 -5.17 -11.21
N PHE A 174 5.96 -5.98 -11.96
CA PHE A 174 6.52 -7.19 -12.58
C PHE A 174 7.36 -6.81 -13.80
N THR A 175 8.63 -7.26 -13.83
CA THR A 175 9.53 -7.10 -14.98
C THR A 175 9.74 -8.44 -15.69
N GLY A 176 10.02 -8.43 -17.00
CA GLY A 176 10.17 -9.66 -17.79
C GLY A 176 8.82 -10.28 -18.17
N THR A 177 8.77 -11.62 -18.27
CA THR A 177 7.55 -12.39 -18.60
C THR A 177 7.11 -13.23 -17.39
N PRO A 178 6.37 -12.64 -16.42
CA PRO A 178 5.90 -13.36 -15.24
C PRO A 178 4.95 -14.49 -15.63
N THR A 179 5.10 -15.65 -15.00
CA THR A 179 4.18 -16.78 -15.14
C THR A 179 3.19 -16.79 -13.98
N ALA A 180 1.93 -17.09 -14.26
CA ALA A 180 0.91 -17.30 -13.26
C ALA A 180 0.02 -18.50 -13.69
N PRO A 181 -0.59 -19.23 -12.75
CA PRO A 181 -1.56 -20.26 -13.09
C PRO A 181 -2.74 -19.67 -13.88
N THR A 182 -3.19 -20.38 -14.92
CA THR A 182 -4.39 -19.98 -15.67
C THR A 182 -5.62 -20.19 -14.80
N ALA A 183 -6.36 -19.12 -14.54
CA ALA A 183 -7.61 -19.15 -13.79
C ALA A 183 -8.66 -20.04 -14.47
N ALA A 184 -9.59 -20.57 -13.68
CA ALA A 184 -10.76 -21.27 -14.23
C ALA A 184 -11.70 -20.27 -14.91
N SER A 185 -12.45 -20.68 -15.94
CA SER A 185 -13.36 -19.79 -16.69
C SER A 185 -14.44 -19.11 -15.84
N SER A 186 -14.79 -19.70 -14.70
CA SER A 186 -15.77 -19.15 -13.74
C SER A 186 -15.16 -18.23 -12.69
N SER A 187 -13.85 -18.02 -12.69
CA SER A 187 -13.18 -17.19 -11.69
C SER A 187 -13.60 -15.72 -11.80
N ASN A 188 -14.01 -15.13 -10.68
CA ASN A 188 -14.42 -13.73 -10.54
C ASN A 188 -13.78 -13.05 -9.31
N ASP A 189 -12.65 -13.59 -8.85
CA ASP A 189 -11.89 -13.10 -7.71
C ASP A 189 -10.72 -12.20 -8.15
N THR A 190 -9.82 -11.91 -7.22
CA THR A 190 -8.66 -11.04 -7.46
C THR A 190 -7.45 -11.77 -8.07
N GLN A 191 -7.62 -13.00 -8.58
CA GLN A 191 -6.53 -13.72 -9.26
C GLN A 191 -6.10 -12.99 -10.54
N LEU A 192 -4.80 -13.01 -10.85
CA LEU A 192 -4.26 -12.45 -12.08
C LEU A 192 -4.82 -13.18 -13.31
N ALA A 193 -5.40 -12.43 -14.25
CA ALA A 193 -5.83 -12.97 -15.54
C ALA A 193 -4.60 -13.23 -16.43
N THR A 194 -4.32 -14.49 -16.73
CA THR A 194 -3.25 -14.85 -17.67
C THR A 194 -3.67 -14.59 -19.11
N THR A 195 -2.69 -14.46 -20.01
CA THR A 195 -2.97 -14.32 -21.45
C THR A 195 -3.72 -15.53 -22.02
N ALA A 196 -3.52 -16.73 -21.46
CA ALA A 196 -4.27 -17.93 -21.81
C ALA A 196 -5.75 -17.82 -21.40
N PHE A 197 -6.03 -17.33 -20.18
CA PHE A 197 -7.39 -17.09 -19.70
C PHE A 197 -8.13 -16.08 -20.58
N VAL A 198 -7.50 -14.92 -20.85
CA VAL A 198 -8.11 -13.87 -21.69
C VAL A 198 -8.37 -14.37 -23.12
N LYS A 199 -7.43 -15.09 -23.73
CA LYS A 199 -7.64 -15.70 -25.06
C LYS A 199 -8.82 -16.67 -25.06
N ALA A 200 -8.96 -17.50 -24.02
CA ALA A 200 -10.08 -18.42 -23.89
C ALA A 200 -11.42 -17.70 -23.67
N ALA A 201 -11.44 -16.65 -22.83
CA ALA A 201 -12.63 -15.85 -22.57
C ALA A 201 -13.10 -15.09 -23.83
N VAL A 202 -12.18 -14.50 -24.59
CA VAL A 202 -12.49 -13.83 -25.86
C VAL A 202 -12.99 -14.83 -26.90
N ALA A 203 -12.35 -16.00 -27.02
CA ALA A 203 -12.83 -17.06 -27.92
C ALA A 203 -14.24 -17.53 -27.53
N ALA A 204 -14.52 -17.69 -26.23
CA ALA A 204 -15.84 -18.04 -25.73
C ALA A 204 -16.88 -16.93 -26.00
N LEU A 205 -16.51 -15.67 -25.89
CA LEU A 205 -17.37 -14.53 -26.22
C LEU A 205 -17.69 -14.48 -27.72
N VAL A 206 -16.69 -14.68 -28.58
CA VAL A 206 -16.87 -14.73 -30.04
C VAL A 206 -17.77 -15.90 -30.43
N ASN A 207 -17.54 -17.09 -29.85
CA ASN A 207 -18.35 -18.29 -30.12
C ASN A 207 -19.73 -18.26 -29.47
N GLY A 208 -19.91 -17.48 -28.40
CA GLY A 208 -21.17 -17.31 -27.67
C GLY A 208 -22.00 -16.12 -28.16
N SER A 209 -21.51 -15.39 -29.16
CA SER A 209 -22.25 -14.27 -29.74
C SER A 209 -23.52 -14.78 -30.43
N PRO A 210 -24.71 -14.21 -30.16
CA PRO A 210 -25.95 -14.62 -30.80
C PRO A 210 -25.87 -14.48 -32.33
N ALA A 211 -26.73 -15.24 -33.03
CA ALA A 211 -26.86 -15.34 -34.49
C ALA A 211 -26.84 -14.03 -35.30
N ALA A 212 -26.92 -12.86 -34.65
CA ALA A 212 -26.78 -11.54 -35.27
C ALA A 212 -25.32 -11.16 -35.66
N LEU A 213 -24.29 -11.86 -35.15
CA LEU A 213 -22.89 -11.71 -35.63
C LEU A 213 -22.39 -12.94 -36.42
N ASP A 214 -23.15 -14.04 -36.41
CA ASP A 214 -23.04 -15.13 -37.39
C ASP A 214 -23.34 -14.61 -38.81
N THR A 215 -24.18 -13.56 -38.92
CA THR A 215 -24.56 -12.97 -40.21
C THR A 215 -23.39 -12.53 -41.08
N LEU A 216 -22.26 -12.07 -40.54
CA LEU A 216 -21.12 -11.67 -41.40
C LEU A 216 -20.41 -12.89 -41.99
N GLN A 217 -20.29 -13.98 -41.23
CA GLN A 217 -19.72 -15.25 -41.71
C GLN A 217 -20.73 -15.99 -42.60
N GLU A 218 -22.02 -15.97 -42.27
CA GLU A 218 -23.11 -16.47 -43.10
C GLU A 218 -23.23 -15.68 -44.40
N LEU A 219 -23.16 -14.35 -44.38
CA LEU A 219 -23.17 -13.51 -45.58
C LEU A 219 -21.92 -13.75 -46.42
N ALA A 220 -20.73 -13.82 -45.82
CA ALA A 220 -19.50 -14.16 -46.54
C ALA A 220 -19.61 -15.54 -47.21
N THR A 221 -20.16 -16.53 -46.50
CA THR A 221 -20.37 -17.89 -47.03
C THR A 221 -21.48 -17.94 -48.08
N ALA A 222 -22.58 -17.22 -47.90
CA ALA A 222 -23.71 -17.13 -48.84
C ALA A 222 -23.33 -16.39 -50.13
N LEU A 223 -22.36 -15.47 -50.05
CA LEU A 223 -21.74 -14.81 -51.20
C LEU A 223 -20.53 -15.59 -51.74
N GLY A 224 -20.33 -16.84 -51.29
CA GLY A 224 -19.32 -17.77 -51.82
C GLY A 224 -17.87 -17.45 -51.42
N ASN A 225 -17.67 -16.61 -50.40
CA ASN A 225 -16.37 -16.05 -50.02
C ASN A 225 -15.63 -15.43 -51.21
N ASP A 226 -16.35 -14.81 -52.17
CA ASP A 226 -15.76 -14.25 -53.37
C ASP A 226 -15.17 -12.85 -53.11
N PRO A 227 -13.82 -12.70 -53.06
CA PRO A 227 -13.18 -11.40 -52.84
C PRO A 227 -13.43 -10.41 -53.99
N ASN A 228 -13.92 -10.87 -55.14
CA ASN A 228 -14.25 -10.08 -56.31
C ASN A 228 -15.76 -10.11 -56.62
N PHE A 229 -16.61 -10.32 -55.62
CA PHE A 229 -18.06 -10.47 -55.78
C PHE A 229 -18.69 -9.41 -56.71
N SER A 230 -18.28 -8.15 -56.58
CA SER A 230 -18.70 -7.06 -57.48
C SER A 230 -18.41 -7.37 -58.95
N THR A 231 -17.19 -7.79 -59.28
CA THR A 231 -16.76 -8.15 -60.64
C THR A 231 -17.49 -9.38 -61.14
N THR A 232 -17.67 -10.40 -60.29
CA THR A 232 -18.37 -11.64 -60.65
C THR A 232 -19.84 -11.38 -60.99
N VAL A 233 -20.54 -10.60 -60.19
CA VAL A 233 -21.93 -10.19 -60.47
C VAL A 233 -22.00 -9.31 -61.73
N LEU A 234 -21.05 -8.38 -61.92
CA LEU A 234 -21.01 -7.53 -63.11
C LEU A 234 -20.84 -8.36 -64.39
N ASN A 235 -19.97 -9.37 -64.36
CA ASN A 235 -19.74 -10.28 -65.49
C ASN A 235 -20.97 -11.15 -65.78
N ALA A 236 -21.64 -11.67 -64.73
CA ALA A 236 -22.87 -12.44 -64.87
C ALA A 236 -24.03 -11.61 -65.45
N LEU A 237 -24.10 -10.31 -65.10
CA LEU A 237 -25.09 -9.38 -65.61
C LEU A 237 -24.76 -8.94 -67.04
N ALA A 238 -23.47 -8.75 -67.37
CA ALA A 238 -23.01 -8.43 -68.72
C ALA A 238 -23.25 -9.56 -69.73
N GLY A 239 -23.39 -10.82 -69.26
CA GLY A 239 -23.81 -11.95 -70.09
C GLY A 239 -25.32 -12.08 -70.33
N LYS A 240 -26.16 -11.20 -69.76
CA LYS A 240 -27.60 -11.18 -70.03
C LYS A 240 -27.88 -10.48 -71.37
N LEU A 241 -28.93 -10.95 -72.06
CA LEU A 241 -29.33 -10.40 -73.35
C LEU A 241 -29.69 -8.92 -73.22
N ALA A 242 -29.10 -8.08 -74.05
CA ALA A 242 -29.32 -6.64 -74.05
C ALA A 242 -30.57 -6.30 -74.89
N LYS A 243 -31.49 -5.51 -74.30
CA LYS A 243 -32.80 -5.21 -74.91
C LYS A 243 -32.68 -4.47 -76.25
N ASP A 244 -31.65 -3.65 -76.42
CA ASP A 244 -31.37 -2.88 -77.63
C ASP A 244 -30.69 -3.71 -78.74
N GLN A 245 -30.13 -4.87 -78.40
CA GLN A 245 -29.53 -5.79 -79.37
C GLN A 245 -30.57 -6.63 -80.13
N ASN A 246 -31.86 -6.56 -79.75
CA ASN A 246 -32.97 -7.25 -80.42
C ASN A 246 -32.70 -8.74 -80.75
N GLY A 247 -31.97 -9.45 -79.88
CA GLY A 247 -31.64 -10.86 -80.05
C GLY A 247 -30.42 -11.16 -80.95
N ALA A 248 -29.63 -10.15 -81.32
CA ALA A 248 -28.37 -10.34 -82.06
C ALA A 248 -27.32 -11.13 -81.26
N ASP A 249 -27.35 -10.97 -79.94
CA ASP A 249 -26.49 -11.54 -78.90
C ASP A 249 -26.92 -12.95 -78.43
N ILE A 250 -27.95 -13.54 -79.03
CA ILE A 250 -28.34 -14.93 -78.79
C ILE A 250 -27.26 -15.87 -79.36
N PRO A 251 -26.56 -16.68 -78.52
CA PRO A 251 -25.43 -17.51 -78.98
C PRO A 251 -25.85 -18.61 -79.97
N ASP A 252 -26.98 -19.28 -79.70
CA ASP A 252 -27.59 -20.25 -80.61
C ASP A 252 -29.03 -19.85 -80.94
N LYS A 253 -29.17 -19.09 -82.03
CA LYS A 253 -30.48 -18.65 -82.52
C LYS A 253 -31.35 -19.81 -83.00
N SER A 254 -30.76 -20.94 -83.41
CA SER A 254 -31.51 -22.12 -83.87
C SER A 254 -32.17 -22.83 -82.69
N GLN A 255 -31.40 -23.10 -81.64
CA GLN A 255 -31.92 -23.70 -80.41
C GLN A 255 -32.86 -22.75 -79.66
N PHE A 256 -32.60 -21.44 -79.68
CA PHE A 256 -33.54 -20.45 -79.15
C PHE A 256 -34.90 -20.47 -79.86
N ARG A 257 -34.91 -20.55 -81.21
CA ARG A 257 -36.16 -20.72 -81.97
C ARG A 257 -36.85 -22.06 -81.69
N GLN A 258 -36.09 -23.13 -81.45
CA GLN A 258 -36.64 -24.43 -81.01
C GLN A 258 -37.34 -24.32 -79.65
N ASN A 259 -36.69 -23.69 -78.69
CA ASN A 259 -37.23 -23.51 -77.35
C ASN A 259 -38.48 -22.61 -77.32
N LEU A 260 -38.57 -21.64 -78.25
CA LEU A 260 -39.78 -20.84 -78.46
C LEU A 260 -40.89 -21.57 -79.26
N GLY A 261 -40.65 -22.81 -79.70
CA GLY A 261 -41.60 -23.57 -80.53
C GLY A 261 -41.74 -23.06 -81.96
N LEU A 262 -40.84 -22.17 -82.42
CA LEU A 262 -40.89 -21.52 -83.74
C LEU A 262 -40.21 -22.34 -84.85
N SER A 263 -39.61 -23.48 -84.52
CA SER A 263 -38.80 -24.27 -85.45
C SER A 263 -39.55 -24.87 -86.63
N ASN A 264 -40.89 -24.96 -86.53
CA ASN A 264 -41.73 -25.44 -87.63
C ASN A 264 -42.49 -24.30 -88.35
N VAL A 265 -42.28 -23.03 -87.99
CA VAL A 265 -42.99 -21.87 -88.59
C VAL A 265 -42.24 -21.30 -89.82
N MET A 266 -41.03 -21.78 -90.11
CA MET A 266 -40.28 -21.41 -91.32
C MET A 266 -39.73 -22.63 -92.05
N MET A 267 -40.58 -23.61 -92.36
CA MET A 267 -40.31 -24.59 -93.43
C MET A 267 -41.61 -24.93 -94.15
N ALA A 268 -42.22 -23.92 -94.79
CA ALA A 268 -43.09 -24.07 -95.95
C ALA A 268 -43.15 -22.71 -96.63
N GLY A 269 -42.56 -22.60 -97.81
CA GLY A 269 -42.77 -21.44 -98.67
C GLY A 269 -44.23 -21.41 -99.09
N ASP A 270 -44.98 -20.45 -98.55
CA ASP A 270 -46.18 -19.85 -99.13
C ASP A 270 -46.74 -18.84 -98.13
N PHE A 271 -46.20 -17.62 -98.15
CA PHE A 271 -46.94 -16.36 -98.06
C PHE A 271 -45.97 -15.27 -98.51
N GLY A 272 -46.12 -14.87 -99.77
CA GLY A 272 -45.31 -13.85 -100.40
C GLY A 272 -45.38 -12.51 -99.67
N TRP A 273 -44.26 -11.81 -99.69
CA TRP A 273 -44.09 -10.55 -100.45
C TRP A 273 -42.66 -10.08 -100.15
N GLY A 274 -41.70 -10.70 -100.83
CA GLY A 274 -40.37 -10.14 -100.95
C GLY A 274 -40.40 -9.04 -102.02
N GLY A 275 -39.87 -7.86 -101.71
CA GLY A 275 -39.46 -6.92 -102.74
C GLY A 275 -39.70 -5.45 -102.41
N VAL A 276 -38.69 -4.84 -101.80
CA VAL A 276 -38.26 -3.44 -101.96
C VAL A 276 -39.25 -2.33 -101.56
N SER A 277 -38.86 -1.63 -100.50
CA SER A 277 -39.34 -0.32 -100.06
C SER A 277 -39.88 0.61 -101.17
N LYS A 278 -41.15 0.97 -101.07
CA LYS A 278 -41.66 2.30 -101.43
C LYS A 278 -42.72 2.74 -100.41
N ASN A 279 -42.26 3.63 -99.55
CA ASN A 279 -42.95 4.78 -98.95
C ASN A 279 -44.42 4.68 -98.48
N ILE A 280 -44.57 5.06 -97.21
CA ILE A 280 -45.74 5.41 -96.38
C ILE A 280 -46.71 6.46 -97.01
N GLN A 281 -46.58 6.80 -98.28
CA GLN A 281 -47.30 7.91 -98.90
C GLN A 281 -48.54 7.51 -99.72
N SER A 282 -48.77 6.22 -100.02
CA SER A 282 -49.85 5.81 -100.94
C SER A 282 -51.19 5.41 -100.29
N LEU A 283 -51.33 5.55 -98.97
CA LEU A 283 -52.61 5.36 -98.26
C LEU A 283 -53.38 6.67 -98.05
N TRP A 284 -52.83 7.82 -98.44
CA TRP A 284 -53.43 9.14 -98.19
C TRP A 284 -54.04 9.82 -99.42
N ASP A 285 -53.84 9.28 -100.62
CA ASP A 285 -54.27 9.94 -101.86
C ASP A 285 -55.39 9.17 -102.58
N ASN A 286 -56.54 9.00 -101.92
CA ASN A 286 -57.78 8.71 -102.63
C ASN A 286 -58.73 9.92 -102.55
N GLU A 287 -59.00 10.50 -103.73
CA GLU A 287 -59.66 11.79 -104.02
C GLU A 287 -61.07 11.98 -103.43
N THR A 288 -61.61 10.95 -102.80
CA THR A 288 -62.88 10.99 -102.07
C THR A 288 -62.74 11.60 -100.66
N TRP A 289 -61.57 11.50 -100.00
CA TRP A 289 -61.33 12.07 -98.66
C TRP A 289 -60.90 13.55 -98.68
N SER A 290 -60.14 13.96 -99.70
CA SER A 290 -59.72 15.36 -99.91
C SER A 290 -60.89 16.31 -100.20
N SER A 291 -62.00 15.80 -100.75
CA SER A 291 -63.22 16.58 -101.01
C SER A 291 -64.07 16.79 -99.75
N TYR A 292 -63.92 15.92 -98.74
CA TYR A 292 -64.65 16.00 -97.47
C TYR A 292 -63.98 16.97 -96.47
N LEU A 293 -62.65 17.05 -96.47
CA LEU A 293 -61.88 18.00 -95.66
C LEU A 293 -61.81 19.41 -96.28
N LYS A 294 -61.77 19.54 -97.61
CA LYS A 294 -61.79 20.86 -98.30
C LYS A 294 -63.11 21.62 -98.14
N ASN A 295 -64.23 20.93 -97.91
CA ASN A 295 -65.53 21.57 -97.73
C ASN A 295 -65.88 21.85 -96.27
N ASN A 296 -65.10 21.35 -95.31
CA ASN A 296 -65.41 21.52 -93.88
C ASN A 296 -64.29 22.12 -93.04
N VAL A 297 -63.05 22.26 -93.52
CA VAL A 297 -62.02 23.03 -92.82
C VAL A 297 -60.95 23.59 -93.78
N SER A 298 -61.10 24.82 -94.26
CA SER A 298 -59.94 25.67 -94.59
C SER A 298 -60.24 27.19 -94.66
N GLN A 299 -59.68 27.87 -93.66
CA GLN A 299 -58.93 29.12 -93.73
C GLN A 299 -59.60 30.43 -94.19
N ILE A 300 -59.87 31.31 -93.22
CA ILE A 300 -59.90 32.76 -93.43
C ILE A 300 -58.52 33.38 -93.11
N TRP A 301 -57.70 33.47 -94.17
CA TRP A 301 -56.88 34.61 -94.63
C TRP A 301 -55.88 35.35 -93.71
N ARG A 302 -54.64 35.49 -94.22
CA ARG A 302 -53.75 36.65 -94.01
C ARG A 302 -54.01 37.70 -95.11
N GLN A 303 -53.70 38.97 -94.77
CA GLN A 303 -53.15 40.06 -95.64
C GLN A 303 -54.09 41.26 -95.95
N ASN A 304 -53.89 42.40 -95.25
CA ASN A 304 -53.51 43.73 -95.80
C ASN A 304 -53.61 44.85 -94.73
N ALA A 305 -52.64 45.77 -94.76
CA ALA A 305 -52.41 46.89 -93.81
C ALA A 305 -53.37 48.09 -94.05
N PRO A 306 -53.03 49.32 -93.62
CA PRO A 306 -53.11 49.96 -92.30
C PRO A 306 -54.12 51.13 -92.27
N VAL A 307 -54.59 51.61 -91.10
CA VAL A 307 -54.77 53.07 -90.90
C VAL A 307 -54.86 53.47 -89.44
N SER A 308 -54.06 54.50 -89.14
CA SER A 308 -54.03 55.32 -87.94
C SER A 308 -55.19 56.33 -87.97
N GLY A 309 -55.82 56.54 -86.81
CA GLY A 309 -56.63 57.72 -86.50
C GLY A 309 -58.04 57.81 -87.11
N SER A 310 -59.07 57.31 -86.38
CA SER A 310 -60.43 57.89 -86.42
C SER A 310 -61.28 57.45 -85.22
N THR A 311 -61.31 58.34 -84.23
CA THR A 311 -62.39 58.71 -83.31
C THR A 311 -63.72 57.94 -83.30
N ALA A 312 -64.06 57.35 -82.15
CA ALA A 312 -65.31 57.60 -81.40
C ALA A 312 -65.18 56.99 -79.99
N SER A 313 -64.74 57.77 -79.00
CA SER A 313 -65.58 58.37 -77.95
C SER A 313 -65.99 57.42 -76.81
N MET A 314 -65.17 57.50 -75.76
CA MET A 314 -65.34 57.23 -74.32
C MET A 314 -66.69 57.67 -73.70
N PRO A 315 -67.09 57.28 -72.45
CA PRO A 315 -66.33 57.54 -71.19
C PRO A 315 -66.58 56.57 -69.99
N PRO A 316 -66.22 56.88 -68.72
CA PRO A 316 -64.92 57.26 -68.09
C PRO A 316 -64.55 56.30 -66.91
N TYR A 317 -63.30 56.18 -66.44
CA TYR A 317 -62.74 56.87 -65.25
C TYR A 317 -61.27 56.38 -65.07
N SER A 318 -60.28 57.29 -65.18
CA SER A 318 -59.40 57.79 -64.10
C SER A 318 -58.46 56.75 -63.46
N THR A 319 -57.15 56.93 -63.25
CA THR A 319 -56.20 58.06 -63.35
C THR A 319 -54.82 57.44 -63.15
N GLY A 320 -53.79 57.94 -63.83
CA GLY A 320 -52.46 57.34 -63.83
C GLY A 320 -51.69 57.41 -62.50
N ALA A 321 -50.68 56.55 -62.40
CA ALA A 321 -49.39 56.87 -61.79
C ALA A 321 -48.31 55.97 -62.40
N SER A 322 -47.30 56.64 -62.93
CA SER A 322 -46.00 56.19 -63.39
C SER A 322 -45.34 55.11 -62.52
N PHE A 323 -44.58 54.24 -63.17
CA PHE A 323 -43.58 53.37 -62.55
C PHE A 323 -42.73 54.16 -61.53
N LYS A 324 -42.83 53.77 -60.25
CA LYS A 324 -41.79 54.01 -59.26
C LYS A 324 -41.05 52.71 -58.97
N SER A 325 -39.74 52.84 -58.92
CA SER A 325 -38.70 51.82 -58.88
C SER A 325 -38.40 51.29 -57.47
N SER A 326 -39.42 50.89 -56.70
CA SER A 326 -39.16 50.26 -55.41
C SER A 326 -40.32 49.34 -55.00
N ASP A 327 -40.03 48.05 -55.13
CA ASP A 327 -40.55 46.93 -54.34
C ASP A 327 -41.82 46.21 -54.83
N THR A 328 -41.50 45.16 -55.57
CA THR A 328 -42.18 43.90 -55.89
C THR A 328 -42.14 42.92 -54.70
N TYR A 329 -42.93 41.86 -54.50
CA TYR A 329 -43.93 41.08 -55.27
C TYR A 329 -44.99 40.55 -54.29
N GLY A 330 -46.20 40.31 -54.79
CA GLY A 330 -47.26 39.57 -54.10
C GLY A 330 -47.09 38.05 -54.23
N ALA A 331 -47.77 37.33 -53.33
CA ALA A 331 -48.04 35.91 -53.49
C ALA A 331 -49.55 35.73 -53.77
N ILE A 332 -49.88 35.12 -54.91
CA ILE A 332 -51.23 34.62 -55.22
C ILE A 332 -51.07 33.15 -55.59
N PHE A 333 -51.73 32.29 -54.81
CA PHE A 333 -51.79 30.84 -54.98
C PHE A 333 -52.96 30.46 -55.88
N PHE A 334 -52.82 29.40 -56.69
CA PHE A 334 -53.96 28.71 -57.32
C PHE A 334 -53.76 27.19 -57.24
N PRO A 335 -54.83 26.39 -56.99
CA PRO A 335 -54.75 24.93 -56.93
C PRO A 335 -55.22 24.27 -58.24
N ILE A 336 -54.60 23.15 -58.64
CA ILE A 336 -55.20 22.15 -59.56
C ILE A 336 -54.71 20.74 -59.15
N GLU A 337 -55.63 19.77 -59.09
CA GLU A 337 -55.46 18.34 -58.86
C GLU A 337 -54.95 17.59 -60.11
N ASP A 338 -54.04 16.61 -59.96
CA ASP A 338 -54.19 15.19 -60.37
C ASP A 338 -52.91 14.39 -60.03
N GLN A 339 -53.05 13.07 -59.98
CA GLN A 339 -52.48 12.08 -59.08
C GLN A 339 -51.01 11.69 -59.31
N ALA A 340 -50.34 11.47 -58.17
CA ALA A 340 -49.20 10.57 -57.97
C ALA A 340 -47.84 10.97 -58.55
N SER A 341 -47.23 12.02 -57.99
CA SER A 341 -45.94 11.95 -57.26
C SER A 341 -45.40 13.36 -57.03
N HIS A 342 -45.67 13.91 -55.86
CA HIS A 342 -45.25 15.25 -55.47
C HIS A 342 -43.73 15.27 -55.21
N ARG A 343 -42.97 16.01 -56.02
CA ARG A 343 -41.55 16.34 -55.73
C ARG A 343 -41.32 17.82 -55.97
N ILE A 344 -40.90 18.53 -54.92
CA ILE A 344 -40.40 19.89 -55.02
C ILE A 344 -38.95 19.81 -55.50
N THR A 345 -38.66 20.31 -56.70
CA THR A 345 -37.29 20.47 -57.20
C THR A 345 -36.98 21.96 -57.27
N ALA A 346 -36.05 22.43 -56.43
CA ALA A 346 -35.52 23.78 -56.55
C ALA A 346 -34.36 23.78 -57.55
N TYR A 347 -34.47 24.57 -58.61
CA TYR A 347 -33.37 24.90 -59.51
C TYR A 347 -32.90 26.31 -59.21
N GLY A 348 -31.61 26.50 -58.96
CA GLY A 348 -30.96 27.81 -58.97
C GLY A 348 -30.21 27.98 -60.29
N GLY A 349 -30.63 28.94 -61.12
CA GLY A 349 -29.86 29.44 -62.25
C GLY A 349 -29.50 30.90 -61.99
N ASP A 350 -28.27 31.28 -62.35
CA ASP A 350 -27.92 32.70 -62.54
C ASP A 350 -28.47 33.20 -63.89
N ASP A 351 -28.39 34.51 -64.12
CA ASP A 351 -29.04 35.26 -65.23
C ASP A 351 -28.60 34.83 -66.65
N SER A 352 -27.85 33.73 -66.80
CA SER A 352 -27.37 33.20 -68.09
C SER A 352 -28.20 32.05 -68.67
N GLY A 353 -29.22 31.54 -67.96
CA GLY A 353 -30.20 30.61 -68.53
C GLY A 353 -29.75 29.16 -68.75
N GLN A 354 -28.75 28.66 -68.01
CA GLN A 354 -28.36 27.23 -68.00
C GLN A 354 -28.60 26.59 -66.62
N LEU A 355 -29.41 25.51 -66.58
CA LEU A 355 -29.78 24.78 -65.36
C LEU A 355 -28.66 23.80 -64.93
N LYS A 356 -28.19 23.88 -63.68
CA LYS A 356 -27.41 22.81 -63.04
C LYS A 356 -28.20 22.14 -61.91
N THR A 357 -28.23 20.81 -61.92
CA THR A 357 -28.87 19.98 -60.89
C THR A 357 -27.94 19.83 -59.69
N VAL A 358 -28.44 20.14 -58.48
CA VAL A 358 -27.83 19.70 -57.21
C VAL A 358 -28.61 18.49 -56.72
N ARG A 359 -27.89 17.39 -56.44
CA ARG A 359 -28.45 16.10 -56.01
C ARG A 359 -28.55 16.01 -54.48
N TRP A 360 -29.77 15.68 -54.02
CA TRP A 360 -30.15 14.88 -52.84
C TRP A 360 -29.86 15.40 -51.41
N ILE A 361 -30.94 15.53 -50.61
CA ILE A 361 -31.26 14.81 -49.34
C ILE A 361 -32.75 15.11 -49.01
N TRP A 362 -33.50 14.09 -48.55
CA TRP A 362 -34.91 14.18 -48.15
C TRP A 362 -35.10 14.71 -46.70
N ASP A 363 -36.21 15.43 -46.52
CA ASP A 363 -36.95 15.81 -45.30
C ASP A 363 -36.51 16.99 -44.41
N HIS A 364 -37.55 17.73 -44.01
CA HIS A 364 -37.64 19.02 -43.33
C HIS A 364 -36.82 19.13 -42.03
N ILE A 365 -35.51 19.31 -42.14
CA ILE A 365 -34.69 19.81 -41.05
C ILE A 365 -34.78 21.34 -41.04
N THR A 366 -35.69 21.89 -40.23
CA THR A 366 -35.68 23.32 -39.90
C THR A 366 -34.67 23.53 -38.79
N LEU A 367 -33.56 24.22 -39.10
CA LEU A 367 -32.54 24.58 -38.10
C LEU A 367 -33.02 25.77 -37.25
N PRO A 368 -32.90 25.71 -35.90
CA PRO A 368 -33.23 26.84 -35.03
C PRO A 368 -32.20 27.97 -35.20
N ILE A 369 -32.67 29.19 -35.47
CA ILE A 369 -31.87 30.41 -35.38
C ILE A 369 -32.25 31.13 -34.08
N PRO A 370 -31.34 31.26 -33.09
CA PRO A 370 -31.59 32.11 -31.94
C PRO A 370 -31.57 33.57 -32.39
N HIS A 371 -32.61 34.34 -32.06
CA HIS A 371 -32.62 35.78 -32.30
C HIS A 371 -33.00 36.54 -31.02
N SER A 372 -32.13 37.47 -30.62
CA SER A 372 -32.25 38.28 -29.40
C SER A 372 -33.38 39.32 -29.43
N THR A 373 -34.08 39.44 -30.56
CA THR A 373 -35.25 40.32 -30.68
C THR A 373 -36.35 39.65 -31.48
N GLY A 374 -37.31 39.07 -30.75
CA GLY A 374 -38.72 38.94 -31.09
C GLY A 374 -39.11 38.46 -32.50
N LYS A 375 -39.77 37.28 -32.51
CA LYS A 375 -40.58 36.67 -33.59
C LYS A 375 -39.83 35.77 -34.58
N GLY A 376 -39.43 34.59 -34.11
CA GLY A 376 -39.25 33.44 -34.99
C GLY A 376 -40.62 32.88 -35.39
N PHE A 377 -40.95 32.89 -36.68
CA PHE A 377 -42.10 32.17 -37.23
C PHE A 377 -41.58 31.01 -38.07
N VAL A 378 -42.07 29.80 -37.81
CA VAL A 378 -42.01 28.70 -38.77
C VAL A 378 -43.38 28.63 -39.43
N VAL A 379 -43.41 28.91 -40.73
CA VAL A 379 -44.59 28.71 -41.56
C VAL A 379 -44.55 27.25 -42.01
N ASN A 380 -45.54 26.46 -41.64
CA ASN A 380 -45.80 25.20 -42.35
C ASN A 380 -46.54 25.52 -43.66
N ASP A 381 -46.57 24.59 -44.61
CA ASP A 381 -47.25 24.71 -45.90
C ASP A 381 -48.77 25.00 -45.83
N LYS A 382 -49.35 25.19 -44.64
CA LYS A 382 -50.78 25.41 -44.43
C LYS A 382 -51.20 26.79 -43.95
N GLY A 383 -50.27 27.72 -43.70
CA GLY A 383 -50.65 29.04 -43.18
C GLY A 383 -51.32 28.95 -41.79
N ILE A 384 -51.30 30.04 -41.04
CA ILE A 384 -51.71 30.05 -39.63
C ILE A 384 -53.21 29.75 -39.50
N THR A 385 -53.58 28.54 -39.04
CA THR A 385 -54.96 28.19 -38.66
C THR A 385 -55.06 27.11 -37.54
N GLU A 386 -54.09 27.02 -36.63
CA GLU A 386 -54.27 26.22 -35.40
C GLU A 386 -54.41 27.11 -34.17
N GLN A 387 -55.35 26.77 -33.28
CA GLN A 387 -55.53 27.41 -31.98
C GLN A 387 -54.24 27.25 -31.15
N LEU A 388 -53.82 28.33 -30.47
CA LEU A 388 -52.66 28.27 -29.55
C LEU A 388 -52.92 27.20 -28.50
N PRO A 389 -51.97 26.28 -28.22
CA PRO A 389 -52.15 25.28 -27.19
C PRO A 389 -52.43 25.96 -25.84
N ALA A 390 -53.46 25.50 -25.15
CA ALA A 390 -53.83 25.97 -23.82
C ALA A 390 -52.97 25.31 -22.72
N SER A 391 -52.37 24.14 -23.00
CA SER A 391 -51.53 23.41 -22.05
C SER A 391 -50.39 22.63 -22.72
N THR A 392 -49.39 22.26 -21.92
CA THR A 392 -48.29 21.37 -22.37
C THR A 392 -48.82 20.03 -22.89
N ASP A 393 -49.87 19.48 -22.28
CA ASP A 393 -50.45 18.21 -22.70
C ASP A 393 -51.13 18.32 -24.07
N GLU A 394 -51.83 19.43 -24.33
CA GLU A 394 -52.42 19.70 -25.64
C GLU A 394 -51.32 19.84 -26.71
N TYR A 395 -50.24 20.56 -26.39
CA TYR A 395 -49.09 20.69 -27.28
C TYR A 395 -48.39 19.35 -27.56
N LEU A 396 -48.15 18.54 -26.53
CA LEU A 396 -47.58 17.20 -26.68
C LEU A 396 -48.50 16.29 -27.52
N ASN A 397 -49.82 16.40 -27.37
CA ASN A 397 -50.78 15.69 -28.22
C ASN A 397 -50.70 16.12 -29.69
N GLN A 398 -50.52 17.42 -29.96
CA GLN A 398 -50.27 17.91 -31.32
C GLN A 398 -48.94 17.39 -31.89
N LEU A 399 -47.87 17.31 -31.07
CA LEU A 399 -46.58 16.72 -31.48
C LEU A 399 -46.65 15.21 -31.69
N ALA A 400 -47.49 14.49 -30.95
CA ALA A 400 -47.77 13.08 -31.23
C ALA A 400 -48.44 12.88 -32.59
N GLN A 401 -49.18 13.89 -33.07
CA GLN A 401 -49.89 13.85 -34.34
C GLN A 401 -48.98 14.09 -35.56
N GLN A 402 -47.79 14.68 -35.38
CA GLN A 402 -46.95 15.17 -36.48
C GLN A 402 -45.44 15.02 -36.17
N GLN A 403 -44.64 14.50 -37.11
CA GLN A 403 -43.18 14.66 -37.06
C GLN A 403 -42.85 16.12 -37.34
N SER A 404 -42.47 16.87 -36.31
CA SER A 404 -42.25 18.30 -36.43
C SER A 404 -41.08 18.76 -35.56
N ALA A 405 -40.40 19.79 -36.04
CA ALA A 405 -39.42 20.55 -35.28
C ALA A 405 -39.73 22.03 -35.45
N GLY A 406 -39.48 22.84 -34.42
CA GLY A 406 -39.72 24.28 -34.50
C GLY A 406 -39.85 24.92 -33.14
N SER A 407 -40.52 26.07 -33.10
CA SER A 407 -40.86 26.74 -31.84
C SER A 407 -42.32 27.18 -31.86
N ARG A 408 -43.01 27.03 -30.74
CA ARG A 408 -44.42 27.40 -30.58
C ARG A 408 -44.60 28.25 -29.33
N ARG A 409 -45.45 29.27 -29.44
CA ARG A 409 -45.85 30.12 -28.30
C ARG A 409 -47.15 29.61 -27.70
N PHE A 410 -47.25 29.64 -26.38
CA PHE A 410 -48.43 29.24 -25.61
C PHE A 410 -49.31 30.44 -25.28
N SER A 411 -50.57 30.15 -24.93
CA SER A 411 -51.54 31.18 -24.50
C SER A 411 -51.11 31.95 -23.24
N ASN A 412 -50.30 31.34 -22.38
CA ASN A 412 -49.70 31.97 -21.20
C ASN A 412 -48.48 32.88 -21.53
N GLY A 413 -48.06 32.93 -22.79
CA GLY A 413 -46.94 33.76 -23.26
C GLY A 413 -45.61 33.01 -23.41
N ASP A 414 -45.49 31.79 -22.90
CA ASP A 414 -44.26 30.98 -22.91
C ASP A 414 -43.89 30.51 -24.33
N TRP A 415 -42.60 30.40 -24.61
CA TRP A 415 -42.06 29.83 -25.84
C TRP A 415 -41.49 28.44 -25.58
N LYS A 416 -41.77 27.47 -26.46
CA LYS A 416 -41.08 26.17 -26.42
C LYS A 416 -40.50 25.85 -27.78
N SER A 417 -39.25 25.40 -27.80
CA SER A 417 -38.64 24.80 -29.00
C SER A 417 -38.72 23.29 -28.90
N HIS A 418 -39.01 22.61 -30.01
CA HIS A 418 -39.20 21.17 -30.01
C HIS A 418 -38.57 20.47 -31.21
N LEU A 419 -38.23 19.20 -31.00
CA LEU A 419 -37.98 18.20 -32.02
C LEU A 419 -38.77 16.95 -31.65
N SER A 420 -39.72 16.56 -32.50
CA SER A 420 -40.57 15.38 -32.31
C SER A 420 -40.34 14.38 -33.43
N VAL A 421 -40.18 13.12 -33.06
CA VAL A 421 -40.20 11.99 -34.00
C VAL A 421 -41.25 10.99 -33.54
N ARG A 422 -42.16 10.69 -34.46
CA ARG A 422 -43.11 9.60 -34.37
C ARG A 422 -42.47 8.32 -34.90
N HIS A 423 -42.57 7.23 -34.16
CA HIS A 423 -42.21 5.91 -34.68
C HIS A 423 -43.36 5.38 -35.56
N LEU A 424 -43.15 5.28 -36.88
CA LEU A 424 -44.07 4.61 -37.80
C LEU A 424 -43.97 3.09 -37.60
N GLY A 425 -44.74 2.56 -36.64
CA GLY A 425 -44.93 1.12 -36.51
C GLY A 425 -45.77 0.57 -37.65
N GLY A 426 -45.12 0.15 -38.73
CA GLY A 426 -45.55 -0.96 -39.62
C GLY A 426 -46.85 -0.82 -40.42
N VAL A 427 -46.70 -0.41 -41.69
CA VAL A 427 -47.61 -0.48 -42.86
C VAL A 427 -48.96 0.24 -42.84
N THR A 428 -49.22 0.87 -43.98
CA THR A 428 -50.29 1.83 -44.33
C THR A 428 -51.72 1.29 -44.37
N GLU A 429 -51.99 0.04 -44.00
CA GLU A 429 -53.30 -0.59 -44.19
C GLU A 429 -54.16 -0.78 -42.92
N ASN A 430 -53.62 -0.55 -41.71
CA ASN A 430 -54.30 -0.97 -40.46
C ASN A 430 -54.82 0.14 -39.53
N GLY A 431 -55.12 1.34 -40.04
CA GLY A 431 -56.01 2.25 -39.32
C GLY A 431 -55.59 2.63 -37.89
N ASP A 432 -54.32 2.98 -37.65
CA ASP A 432 -53.89 3.72 -36.44
C ASP A 432 -54.45 5.16 -36.51
N SER A 433 -55.77 5.24 -36.43
CA SER A 433 -56.59 6.44 -36.29
C SER A 433 -56.66 6.89 -34.83
N ASN A 434 -56.04 6.11 -33.93
CA ASN A 434 -56.13 6.22 -32.49
C ASN A 434 -54.83 6.71 -31.81
N ASN A 435 -53.80 7.10 -32.59
CA ASN A 435 -52.60 7.77 -32.07
C ASN A 435 -51.86 6.89 -31.03
N THR A 436 -51.89 5.56 -31.24
CA THR A 436 -51.52 4.59 -30.20
C THR A 436 -50.03 4.22 -30.19
N LEU A 437 -49.27 4.60 -31.22
CA LEU A 437 -47.87 4.22 -31.39
C LEU A 437 -46.89 5.39 -31.15
N TYR A 438 -46.36 5.41 -29.93
CA TYR A 438 -45.10 5.98 -29.42
C TYR A 438 -44.38 7.06 -30.25
N GLY A 439 -44.35 8.28 -29.71
CA GLY A 439 -43.44 9.34 -30.12
C GLY A 439 -42.45 9.71 -29.00
N TRP A 440 -41.33 10.29 -29.40
CA TRP A 440 -40.44 11.02 -28.50
C TRP A 440 -40.37 12.48 -28.92
N ALA A 441 -40.36 13.37 -27.93
CA ALA A 441 -40.15 14.79 -28.15
C ALA A 441 -39.02 15.29 -27.24
N ILE A 442 -38.13 16.10 -27.79
CA ILE A 442 -37.15 16.89 -27.05
C ILE A 442 -37.67 18.31 -27.04
N ILE A 443 -37.84 18.89 -25.85
CA ILE A 443 -38.41 20.22 -25.69
C ILE A 443 -37.48 21.07 -24.82
N ASP A 444 -37.17 22.27 -25.31
CA ASP A 444 -36.61 23.38 -24.53
C ASP A 444 -37.79 24.21 -24.01
N GLU A 445 -37.94 24.28 -22.69
CA GLU A 445 -39.06 24.97 -22.06
C GLU A 445 -38.77 26.43 -21.76
N ASN A 446 -39.73 27.29 -22.15
CA ASN A 446 -39.80 28.72 -21.88
C ASN A 446 -38.69 29.56 -22.56
N MET A 447 -37.62 28.96 -23.09
CA MET A 447 -36.51 29.65 -23.76
C MET A 447 -35.93 30.83 -22.97
N VAL A 448 -36.11 30.86 -21.64
CA VAL A 448 -35.79 32.03 -20.80
C VAL A 448 -34.40 31.93 -20.20
N SER A 449 -33.83 30.73 -20.09
CA SER A 449 -32.50 30.51 -19.54
C SER A 449 -31.45 30.40 -20.63
N ASP A 450 -30.34 31.07 -20.42
CA ASP A 450 -29.03 30.83 -21.03
C ASP A 450 -28.51 29.40 -20.82
N GLY A 451 -29.05 28.67 -19.84
CA GLY A 451 -28.90 27.22 -19.68
C GLY A 451 -29.88 26.45 -20.55
N SER A 452 -29.37 25.58 -21.44
CA SER A 452 -30.17 24.78 -22.37
C SER A 452 -30.93 23.64 -21.68
N GLU A 453 -32.02 23.95 -20.97
CA GLU A 453 -32.83 22.93 -20.30
C GLU A 453 -33.65 22.11 -21.29
N PHE A 454 -33.16 20.91 -21.60
CA PHE A 454 -33.90 19.97 -22.44
C PHE A 454 -34.62 18.91 -21.63
N TYR A 455 -35.84 18.62 -22.05
CA TYR A 455 -36.68 17.57 -21.50
C TYR A 455 -37.00 16.56 -22.59
N ILE A 456 -36.83 15.27 -22.28
CA ILE A 456 -37.32 14.17 -23.12
C ILE A 456 -38.70 13.76 -22.62
N TYR A 457 -39.66 13.83 -23.52
CA TYR A 457 -40.97 13.27 -23.34
C TYR A 457 -41.06 11.97 -24.15
N LYS A 458 -41.56 10.93 -23.49
CA LYS A 458 -41.85 9.64 -24.14
C LYS A 458 -43.33 9.35 -23.98
N GLN A 459 -43.99 9.06 -25.09
CA GLN A 459 -45.37 8.59 -25.06
C GLN A 459 -45.38 7.06 -25.00
N ASN A 460 -46.28 6.49 -24.21
CA ASN A 460 -46.53 5.06 -24.12
C ASN A 460 -48.06 4.81 -24.11
N ASN A 461 -48.57 4.05 -25.08
CA ASN A 461 -50.01 3.76 -25.26
C ASN A 461 -50.89 5.03 -25.13
N GLY A 462 -50.56 6.08 -25.88
CA GLY A 462 -51.29 7.35 -25.87
C GLY A 462 -51.03 8.25 -24.65
N THR A 463 -50.39 7.75 -23.59
CA THR A 463 -50.10 8.54 -22.37
C THR A 463 -48.67 9.06 -22.38
N TRP A 464 -48.49 10.36 -22.16
CA TRP A 464 -47.16 10.94 -21.96
C TRP A 464 -46.64 10.58 -20.56
N LEU A 465 -45.48 9.94 -20.52
CA LEU A 465 -44.79 9.64 -19.27
C LEU A 465 -44.20 10.91 -18.65
N PRO A 466 -43.91 10.91 -17.33
CA PRO A 466 -43.21 12.01 -16.69
C PRO A 466 -41.94 12.39 -17.46
N ARG A 467 -41.76 13.68 -17.69
CA ARG A 467 -40.61 14.22 -18.42
C ARG A 467 -39.30 13.78 -17.79
N MET A 468 -38.34 13.41 -18.63
CA MET A 468 -36.96 13.17 -18.21
C MET A 468 -36.14 14.42 -18.47
N ARG A 469 -35.59 15.01 -17.41
CA ARG A 469 -34.65 16.13 -17.56
C ARG A 469 -33.30 15.60 -18.07
N LEU A 470 -32.76 16.21 -19.11
CA LEU A 470 -31.43 15.91 -19.61
C LEU A 470 -30.39 16.70 -18.81
N TYR A 471 -29.46 15.99 -18.18
CA TYR A 471 -28.31 16.63 -17.55
C TYR A 471 -27.17 16.82 -18.55
N HIS A 472 -26.60 18.02 -18.55
CA HIS A 472 -25.45 18.41 -19.35
C HIS A 472 -24.54 19.34 -18.52
N SER A 473 -23.36 19.64 -19.05
CA SER A 473 -22.33 20.41 -18.34
C SER A 473 -22.78 21.78 -17.82
N ALA A 474 -23.83 22.38 -18.38
CA ALA A 474 -24.36 23.67 -17.96
C ALA A 474 -25.52 23.58 -16.94
N ASN A 475 -26.10 22.40 -16.67
CA ASN A 475 -27.17 22.24 -15.67
C ASN A 475 -26.90 21.13 -14.62
N LEU A 476 -25.80 20.39 -14.76
CA LEU A 476 -25.34 19.40 -13.78
C LEU A 476 -24.54 20.10 -12.67
N THR A 477 -25.23 20.48 -11.59
CA THR A 477 -24.59 21.05 -10.40
C THR A 477 -24.41 19.97 -9.32
N PRO A 478 -23.43 20.12 -8.40
CA PRO A 478 -23.28 19.22 -7.25
C PRO A 478 -24.58 19.07 -6.43
N SER A 479 -25.32 20.17 -6.25
CA SER A 479 -26.64 20.14 -5.61
C SER A 479 -27.67 19.30 -6.37
N THR A 480 -27.62 19.30 -7.70
CA THR A 480 -28.56 18.56 -8.56
C THR A 480 -28.42 17.04 -8.40
N ILE A 481 -27.23 16.55 -8.01
CA ILE A 481 -26.96 15.12 -7.80
C ILE A 481 -26.92 14.70 -6.33
N GLY A 482 -27.30 15.61 -5.41
CA GLY A 482 -27.25 15.33 -3.97
C GLY A 482 -25.84 15.18 -3.41
N ALA A 483 -24.84 15.81 -4.03
CA ALA A 483 -23.48 15.80 -3.49
C ALA A 483 -23.42 16.63 -2.18
N LEU A 484 -22.76 16.08 -1.15
CA LEU A 484 -22.52 16.80 0.09
C LEU A 484 -21.61 18.01 -0.17
N PRO A 485 -22.00 19.22 0.30
CA PRO A 485 -21.16 20.40 0.14
C PRO A 485 -19.89 20.26 0.98
N THR A 486 -18.80 20.86 0.51
CA THR A 486 -17.47 20.73 1.14
C THR A 486 -17.45 21.27 2.57
N SER A 487 -18.29 22.27 2.83
CA SER A 487 -18.56 22.86 4.14
C SER A 487 -19.06 21.86 5.19
N GLU A 488 -19.78 20.82 4.78
CA GLU A 488 -20.27 19.79 5.72
C GLU A 488 -19.15 18.83 6.13
N LEU A 489 -18.21 18.55 5.23
CA LEU A 489 -17.06 17.69 5.48
C LEU A 489 -15.91 18.40 6.21
N ALA A 490 -15.81 19.73 6.08
CA ALA A 490 -14.74 20.54 6.66
C ALA A 490 -14.60 20.29 8.17
N GLY A 491 -13.44 19.87 8.67
CA GLY A 491 -13.21 19.61 10.09
C GLY A 491 -13.67 18.24 10.63
N MET A 492 -14.23 17.35 9.81
CA MET A 492 -14.49 15.96 10.20
C MET A 492 -13.20 15.13 10.08
N PRO A 493 -12.70 14.49 11.16
CA PRO A 493 -11.52 13.64 11.06
C PRO A 493 -11.81 12.38 10.24
N GLN A 494 -10.97 12.10 9.25
CA GLN A 494 -11.01 10.89 8.43
C GLN A 494 -9.68 10.15 8.49
N LEU A 495 -9.74 8.82 8.40
CA LEU A 495 -8.55 7.96 8.31
C LEU A 495 -7.97 8.06 6.91
N PHE A 496 -6.66 8.28 6.82
CA PHE A 496 -5.93 8.43 5.57
C PHE A 496 -4.65 7.59 5.56
N PRO A 497 -4.45 6.72 4.54
CA PRO A 497 -3.34 5.77 4.53
C PRO A 497 -1.98 6.39 4.15
N GLY A 498 -1.95 7.60 3.58
CA GLY A 498 -0.71 8.24 3.13
C GLY A 498 -0.05 9.12 4.20
N ALA A 499 1.27 9.28 4.14
CA ALA A 499 2.04 10.11 5.09
C ALA A 499 1.83 11.64 4.88
N VAL A 500 1.46 12.04 3.66
CA VAL A 500 1.25 13.43 3.25
C VAL A 500 -0.23 13.63 2.98
N ALA A 501 -0.88 14.54 3.72
CA ALA A 501 -2.27 14.86 3.49
C ALA A 501 -2.47 15.44 2.07
N PRO A 502 -3.55 15.09 1.36
CA PRO A 502 -3.86 15.67 0.05
C PRO A 502 -4.02 17.19 0.14
N ALA A 503 -3.88 17.88 -1.00
CA ALA A 503 -4.14 19.32 -1.06
C ALA A 503 -5.58 19.64 -0.58
N GLY A 504 -5.71 20.68 0.24
CA GLY A 504 -6.98 21.05 0.89
C GLY A 504 -7.32 20.27 2.17
N TRP A 505 -6.43 19.36 2.62
CA TRP A 505 -6.57 18.63 3.87
C TRP A 505 -5.42 18.92 4.84
N LEU A 506 -5.72 18.90 6.12
CA LEU A 506 -4.78 19.14 7.21
C LEU A 506 -4.72 17.91 8.12
N LYS A 507 -3.52 17.53 8.55
CA LYS A 507 -3.30 16.45 9.54
C LYS A 507 -3.74 16.88 10.93
N CYS A 508 -4.36 15.98 11.68
CA CYS A 508 -4.61 16.14 13.11
C CYS A 508 -3.35 15.78 13.91
N ASN A 509 -2.33 16.62 13.82
CA ASN A 509 -1.03 16.46 14.47
C ASN A 509 -0.70 17.61 15.43
N GLY A 510 -1.72 18.29 15.97
CA GLY A 510 -1.55 19.46 16.84
C GLY A 510 -1.27 20.77 16.10
N GLN A 511 -1.28 20.78 14.75
CA GLN A 511 -0.91 21.98 13.98
C GLN A 511 -1.94 23.11 14.11
N GLN A 512 -1.43 24.34 14.02
CA GLN A 512 -2.24 25.55 13.92
C GLN A 512 -2.80 25.71 12.49
N PHE A 513 -3.98 26.32 12.37
CA PHE A 513 -4.54 26.73 11.09
C PHE A 513 -5.00 28.20 11.12
N ASP A 514 -5.06 28.83 9.94
CA ASP A 514 -5.53 30.21 9.82
C ASP A 514 -7.06 30.27 9.96
N LYS A 515 -7.51 30.95 11.02
CA LYS A 515 -8.93 31.09 11.35
C LYS A 515 -9.69 31.98 10.36
N ALA A 516 -9.02 32.98 9.79
CA ALA A 516 -9.61 33.86 8.80
C ALA A 516 -9.78 33.15 7.45
N GLN A 517 -8.79 32.32 7.09
CA GLN A 517 -8.85 31.53 5.86
C GLN A 517 -9.87 30.37 5.95
N TYR A 518 -10.02 29.75 7.12
CA TYR A 518 -10.89 28.58 7.31
C TYR A 518 -11.98 28.83 8.39
N PRO A 519 -13.02 29.64 8.08
CA PRO A 519 -14.05 30.01 9.07
C PRO A 519 -14.92 28.83 9.52
N ILE A 520 -15.19 27.87 8.62
CA ILE A 520 -15.95 26.67 8.96
C ILE A 520 -15.14 25.76 9.88
N LEU A 521 -13.85 25.55 9.59
CA LEU A 521 -12.97 24.79 10.45
C LEU A 521 -12.83 25.46 11.83
N THR A 522 -12.77 26.79 11.86
CA THR A 522 -12.77 27.60 13.10
C THR A 522 -14.02 27.37 13.95
N SER A 523 -15.20 27.24 13.33
CA SER A 523 -16.43 26.98 14.07
C SER A 523 -16.40 25.63 14.82
N ARG A 524 -15.61 24.66 14.33
CA ARG A 524 -15.47 23.31 14.90
C ARG A 524 -14.28 23.18 15.84
N TYR A 525 -13.19 23.89 15.56
CA TYR A 525 -11.98 23.97 16.39
C TYR A 525 -11.67 25.44 16.76
N PRO A 526 -12.39 26.03 17.72
CA PRO A 526 -12.29 27.46 18.03
C PRO A 526 -10.91 27.92 18.50
N SER A 527 -10.10 27.00 19.03
CA SER A 527 -8.71 27.25 19.44
C SER A 527 -7.80 27.68 18.28
N GLY A 528 -8.15 27.34 17.03
CA GLY A 528 -7.27 27.51 15.87
C GLY A 528 -6.19 26.41 15.76
N PHE A 529 -6.29 25.35 16.57
CA PHE A 529 -5.41 24.19 16.54
C PHE A 529 -6.22 22.93 16.32
N LEU A 530 -5.71 22.03 15.47
CA LEU A 530 -6.26 20.69 15.34
C LEU A 530 -5.80 19.82 16.52
N PRO A 531 -6.59 18.82 16.93
CA PRO A 531 -6.13 17.85 17.93
C PRO A 531 -4.90 17.10 17.43
N ASP A 532 -4.01 16.69 18.33
CA ASP A 532 -2.97 15.73 18.01
C ASP A 532 -3.52 14.33 18.27
N LEU A 533 -3.81 13.59 17.18
CA LEU A 533 -4.42 12.26 17.25
C LEU A 533 -3.41 11.15 16.92
N ARG A 534 -2.11 11.47 16.88
CA ARG A 534 -1.06 10.49 16.60
C ARG A 534 -0.92 9.55 17.81
N GLY A 535 -1.21 8.26 17.60
CA GLY A 535 -1.16 7.26 18.66
C GLY A 535 -2.42 7.18 19.52
N GLU A 536 -3.41 8.04 19.27
CA GLU A 536 -4.64 8.12 20.07
C GLU A 536 -5.77 7.23 19.52
N PHE A 537 -6.56 6.65 20.43
CA PHE A 537 -7.83 6.01 20.08
C PHE A 537 -8.99 6.98 20.27
N VAL A 538 -9.74 7.25 19.19
CA VAL A 538 -10.96 8.06 19.26
C VAL A 538 -12.11 7.19 19.78
N ARG A 539 -12.87 7.72 20.74
CA ARG A 539 -14.09 7.08 21.25
C ARG A 539 -15.27 8.02 21.23
N GLY A 540 -16.48 7.44 21.22
CA GLY A 540 -17.72 8.21 21.30
C GLY A 540 -17.78 9.03 22.59
N TRP A 541 -18.18 10.29 22.45
CA TRP A 541 -18.49 11.15 23.58
C TRP A 541 -19.79 10.68 24.24
N ASP A 542 -19.85 10.75 25.58
CA ASP A 542 -20.98 10.25 26.35
C ASP A 542 -22.29 10.99 26.06
N ASP A 543 -22.21 12.29 25.77
CA ASP A 543 -23.33 13.18 25.46
C ASP A 543 -24.55 12.98 26.39
N GLY A 544 -24.28 12.78 27.68
CA GLY A 544 -25.32 12.61 28.71
C GLY A 544 -25.92 11.20 28.84
N ARG A 545 -25.38 10.19 28.14
CA ARG A 545 -25.82 8.79 28.28
C ARG A 545 -25.51 8.18 29.65
N GLY A 546 -24.48 8.67 30.34
CA GLY A 546 -24.08 8.22 31.69
C GLY A 546 -23.08 7.05 31.71
N ALA A 547 -22.50 6.65 30.58
CA ALA A 547 -21.46 5.63 30.49
C ALA A 547 -20.05 6.19 30.77
N ASP A 548 -19.80 7.46 30.44
CA ASP A 548 -18.56 8.20 30.70
C ASP A 548 -18.89 9.63 31.15
N ALA A 549 -19.68 9.72 32.23
CA ALA A 549 -20.24 10.97 32.73
C ALA A 549 -19.15 11.97 33.17
N GLY A 550 -19.35 13.25 32.83
CA GLY A 550 -18.44 14.34 33.21
C GLY A 550 -17.25 14.56 32.27
N ARG A 551 -17.09 13.74 31.23
CA ARG A 551 -16.02 13.94 30.24
C ARG A 551 -16.40 14.98 29.16
N ALA A 552 -15.50 15.92 28.89
CA ALA A 552 -15.68 16.94 27.85
C ALA A 552 -15.24 16.45 26.46
N LEU A 553 -15.82 17.02 25.39
CA LEU A 553 -15.34 16.82 24.01
C LEU A 553 -13.87 17.21 23.88
N LEU A 554 -13.13 16.46 23.05
CA LEU A 554 -11.69 16.65 22.78
C LEU A 554 -10.78 16.54 24.02
N SER A 555 -11.26 15.99 25.14
CA SER A 555 -10.42 15.72 26.32
C SER A 555 -9.59 14.44 26.16
N VAL A 556 -8.33 14.51 26.57
CA VAL A 556 -7.39 13.38 26.60
C VAL A 556 -7.64 12.53 27.83
N GLN A 557 -7.50 11.22 27.68
CA GLN A 557 -7.58 10.23 28.76
C GLN A 557 -6.43 9.24 28.58
N GLY A 558 -5.67 8.98 29.64
CA GLY A 558 -4.62 7.95 29.63
C GLY A 558 -5.18 6.54 29.55
N ASP A 559 -4.31 5.56 29.34
CA ASP A 559 -4.68 4.15 29.39
C ASP A 559 -5.15 3.76 30.80
N ALA A 560 -6.10 2.82 30.86
CA ALA A 560 -6.60 2.29 32.13
C ALA A 560 -7.03 0.83 31.96
N ILE A 561 -6.63 -0.03 32.89
CA ILE A 561 -7.11 -1.40 33.02
C ILE A 561 -8.13 -1.45 34.15
N ARG A 562 -9.23 -2.20 33.96
CA ARG A 562 -10.22 -2.40 35.03
C ARG A 562 -9.54 -3.04 36.24
N SER A 563 -9.79 -2.48 37.43
CA SER A 563 -9.35 -3.08 38.70
C SER A 563 -9.77 -4.55 38.76
N HIS A 564 -8.80 -5.44 39.00
CA HIS A 564 -9.00 -6.88 39.14
C HIS A 564 -8.05 -7.47 40.19
N LYS A 565 -8.35 -8.68 40.65
CA LYS A 565 -7.54 -9.41 41.64
C LYS A 565 -7.21 -10.80 41.11
N HIS A 566 -6.03 -11.30 41.42
CA HIS A 566 -5.63 -12.68 41.18
C HIS A 566 -5.59 -13.44 42.51
N ALA A 567 -6.18 -14.64 42.55
CA ALA A 567 -6.06 -15.55 43.68
C ALA A 567 -5.02 -16.62 43.34
N LEU A 568 -3.89 -16.62 44.05
CA LEU A 568 -2.91 -17.68 43.98
C LEU A 568 -3.32 -18.79 44.94
N LYS A 569 -3.59 -19.99 44.40
CA LYS A 569 -3.77 -21.18 45.22
C LYS A 569 -2.41 -21.81 45.49
N LEU A 570 -1.92 -21.65 46.71
CA LEU A 570 -0.77 -22.40 47.21
C LEU A 570 -1.32 -23.64 47.92
N SER A 571 -1.11 -24.82 47.35
CA SER A 571 -1.37 -26.10 48.01
C SER A 571 -0.18 -26.45 48.89
N HIS A 572 -0.38 -26.47 50.21
CA HIS A 572 0.55 -27.07 51.15
C HIS A 572 0.14 -28.53 51.37
N GLU A 573 1.04 -29.48 51.08
CA GLU A 573 0.88 -30.86 51.56
C GLU A 573 1.22 -30.91 53.05
N ALA A 574 0.27 -31.34 53.86
CA ALA A 574 0.47 -31.47 55.31
C ALA A 574 1.53 -32.54 55.60
N GLY A 575 2.72 -32.12 56.08
CA GLY A 575 3.68 -33.03 56.72
C GLY A 575 5.18 -32.81 56.45
N GLY A 576 5.58 -31.86 55.61
CA GLY A 576 6.99 -31.59 55.33
C GLY A 576 7.63 -30.58 56.28
N GLN A 577 8.54 -31.04 57.13
CA GLN A 577 9.42 -30.22 57.97
C GLN A 577 10.23 -29.25 57.09
N PHE A 578 10.26 -27.95 57.43
CA PHE A 578 11.05 -26.95 56.71
C PHE A 578 12.53 -27.30 56.77
N ASP A 579 13.08 -27.82 55.67
CA ASP A 579 14.52 -27.76 55.43
C ASP A 579 14.83 -26.51 54.59
N GLY A 580 15.78 -25.72 55.07
CA GLY A 580 16.01 -24.33 54.70
C GLY A 580 16.55 -24.11 53.28
N GLY A 581 15.69 -24.25 52.27
CA GLY A 581 15.95 -23.76 50.91
C GLY A 581 15.42 -22.34 50.72
N GLY A 582 16.31 -21.35 50.84
CA GLY A 582 16.04 -19.92 50.93
C GLY A 582 15.02 -19.31 49.94
N PHE A 583 14.05 -18.60 50.51
CA PHE A 583 13.72 -17.26 50.00
C PHE A 583 14.65 -16.27 50.70
N PRO A 584 15.39 -15.41 49.98
CA PRO A 584 16.35 -14.51 50.59
C PRO A 584 15.65 -13.54 51.55
N PRO A 585 16.27 -13.17 52.68
CA PRO A 585 15.75 -12.16 53.58
C PRO A 585 15.73 -10.81 52.83
N LEU A 586 14.55 -10.20 52.78
CA LEU A 586 14.32 -8.88 52.22
C LEU A 586 15.11 -7.85 53.04
N ASP A 587 16.06 -7.18 52.38
CA ASP A 587 16.57 -5.91 52.86
C ASP A 587 15.50 -4.81 52.68
N ALA A 588 15.61 -3.80 53.53
CA ALA A 588 14.50 -2.98 54.01
C ALA A 588 14.04 -1.85 53.06
N THR A 589 13.94 -2.07 51.75
CA THR A 589 13.51 -1.00 50.82
C THR A 589 12.43 -1.36 49.78
N GLY A 590 11.76 -2.51 49.90
CA GLY A 590 10.63 -2.89 49.03
C GLY A 590 9.25 -2.80 49.74
N PRO A 591 8.16 -2.38 49.06
CA PRO A 591 6.87 -2.13 49.70
C PRO A 591 6.10 -3.45 49.89
N PHE A 592 6.41 -4.19 50.95
CA PHE A 592 5.54 -5.27 51.44
C PHE A 592 5.14 -4.96 52.88
N VAL A 593 4.09 -4.15 53.05
CA VAL A 593 3.47 -3.91 54.35
C VAL A 593 2.42 -4.99 54.58
N VAL A 594 2.72 -5.93 55.48
CA VAL A 594 1.74 -6.88 56.02
C VAL A 594 0.93 -6.15 57.06
N HIS A 595 -0.32 -5.80 56.76
CA HIS A 595 -1.29 -5.42 57.79
C HIS A 595 -1.94 -6.68 58.33
N SER A 596 -1.61 -7.06 59.56
CA SER A 596 -2.38 -8.05 60.32
C SER A 596 -3.46 -7.33 61.11
N GLU A 597 -4.71 -7.37 60.64
CA GLU A 597 -5.85 -7.08 61.52
C GLU A 597 -6.28 -8.39 62.19
N SER A 598 -6.20 -8.41 63.53
CA SER A 598 -6.64 -9.56 64.33
C SER A 598 -8.16 -9.54 64.41
N GLN A 599 -8.82 -10.54 63.84
CA GLN A 599 -10.25 -10.76 64.10
C GLN A 599 -10.41 -11.46 65.48
N PRO A 600 -11.47 -11.15 66.24
CA PRO A 600 -11.63 -11.59 67.64
C PRO A 600 -11.85 -13.10 67.82
N ASP A 601 -11.92 -13.88 66.74
CA ASP A 601 -12.05 -15.34 66.75
C ASP A 601 -10.70 -16.09 66.65
N GLY A 602 -9.58 -15.36 66.57
CA GLY A 602 -8.24 -15.94 66.50
C GLY A 602 -7.84 -16.48 65.12
N SER A 603 -8.66 -16.27 64.08
CA SER A 603 -8.27 -16.58 62.70
C SER A 603 -7.47 -15.43 62.08
N SER A 604 -6.36 -15.76 61.42
CA SER A 604 -5.57 -14.82 60.63
C SER A 604 -5.97 -14.93 59.16
N SER A 605 -6.59 -13.89 58.61
CA SER A 605 -6.79 -13.80 57.16
C SER A 605 -5.51 -13.28 56.50
N SER A 606 -4.65 -14.19 56.06
CA SER A 606 -3.43 -13.86 55.32
C SER A 606 -3.78 -13.51 53.87
N SER A 607 -3.93 -12.22 53.55
CA SER A 607 -3.99 -11.76 52.15
C SER A 607 -2.58 -11.55 51.61
N SER A 608 -1.97 -12.59 51.04
CA SER A 608 -0.69 -12.49 50.35
C SER A 608 -0.89 -12.02 48.91
N GLY A 609 -0.68 -10.73 48.66
CA GLY A 609 -0.53 -10.20 47.31
C GLY A 609 0.89 -10.50 46.81
N ALA A 610 1.04 -11.51 45.95
CA ALA A 610 2.34 -11.79 45.33
C ALA A 610 2.60 -10.80 44.18
N GLY A 611 3.56 -9.91 44.40
CA GLY A 611 4.27 -9.25 43.32
C GLY A 611 5.31 -10.20 42.73
N ASN A 612 4.89 -11.14 41.89
CA ASN A 612 5.80 -11.76 40.94
C ASN A 612 5.88 -10.82 39.73
N PRO A 613 7.05 -10.33 39.31
CA PRO A 613 7.15 -9.66 38.01
C PRO A 613 6.84 -10.74 36.97
N MET A 614 5.65 -10.68 36.38
CA MET A 614 5.37 -11.41 35.16
C MET A 614 6.46 -11.03 34.17
N TYR A 615 7.20 -12.01 33.67
CA TYR A 615 8.16 -11.83 32.60
C TYR A 615 7.53 -10.95 31.51
N SER A 616 8.27 -9.93 31.07
CA SER A 616 7.86 -8.94 30.07
C SER A 616 7.60 -9.62 28.72
N PHE A 617 6.44 -10.26 28.58
CA PHE A 617 5.88 -10.65 27.30
C PHE A 617 4.88 -9.57 26.91
N GLY A 618 5.36 -8.63 26.11
CA GLY A 618 4.62 -7.47 25.64
C GLY A 618 5.57 -6.45 25.04
N GLU A 619 5.08 -5.69 24.06
CA GLU A 619 5.70 -4.43 23.65
C GLU A 619 5.58 -3.41 24.81
N SER A 620 6.17 -2.22 24.68
CA SER A 620 6.13 -1.13 25.67
C SER A 620 4.74 -0.70 26.14
N GLU A 621 3.68 -1.19 25.49
CA GLU A 621 2.32 -0.71 25.59
C GLU A 621 1.31 -1.85 25.36
N THR A 622 0.28 -1.93 26.21
CA THR A 622 -0.87 -2.81 25.95
C THR A 622 -1.83 -2.09 25.01
N ARG A 623 -1.80 -2.41 23.71
CA ARG A 623 -2.70 -1.83 22.70
C ARG A 623 -3.44 -2.91 21.91
N PRO A 624 -4.70 -2.66 21.46
CA PRO A 624 -5.35 -3.51 20.47
C PRO A 624 -4.48 -3.63 19.22
N ARG A 625 -4.48 -4.80 18.57
CA ARG A 625 -3.89 -4.94 17.24
C ARG A 625 -4.56 -3.93 16.28
N ASN A 626 -3.78 -3.01 15.73
CA ASN A 626 -4.28 -1.96 14.85
C ASN A 626 -3.30 -1.69 13.68
N ILE A 627 -3.76 -0.97 12.67
CA ILE A 627 -2.96 -0.45 11.56
C ILE A 627 -2.94 1.07 11.66
N ALA A 628 -1.76 1.69 11.54
CA ALA A 628 -1.61 3.13 11.66
C ALA A 628 -2.09 3.86 10.39
N PHE A 629 -3.05 4.76 10.57
CA PHE A 629 -3.52 5.71 9.56
C PHE A 629 -3.34 7.13 10.10
N ASN A 630 -3.14 8.12 9.22
CA ASN A 630 -3.24 9.51 9.62
C ASN A 630 -4.71 9.88 9.84
N TYR A 631 -4.98 10.71 10.85
CA TYR A 631 -6.22 11.47 10.91
C TYR A 631 -6.04 12.78 10.15
N ILE A 632 -6.91 13.04 9.18
CA ILE A 632 -6.92 14.30 8.42
C ILE A 632 -8.30 14.95 8.47
N VAL A 633 -8.36 16.28 8.40
CA VAL A 633 -9.59 17.05 8.25
C VAL A 633 -9.53 17.89 6.98
N ARG A 634 -10.69 18.07 6.34
CA ARG A 634 -10.80 18.98 5.21
C ARG A 634 -10.77 20.43 5.71
N ALA A 635 -9.97 21.28 5.06
CA ALA A 635 -9.79 22.67 5.47
C ALA A 635 -10.94 23.59 5.02
N ALA A 636 -11.51 23.35 3.83
CA ALA A 636 -12.66 24.06 3.26
C ALA A 636 -13.44 23.22 2.23
#